data_AF-A0A7L6N3D8-F1
#
_entry.id   AF-A0A7L6N3D8-F1
#
_cell.length_a   1.000
_cell.length_b   1.000
_cell.length_c   1.000
_cell.angle_alpha   90.00
_cell.angle_beta   90.00
_cell.angle_gamma   90.00
#
_symmetry.space_group_name_H-M   'P 1'
#
loop_
_entity.id
_entity.type
_entity.pdbx_description
1 polymer ?
#
loop_
_entity_poly.entity_id
_entity_poly.type
_entity_poly.pdbx_seq_one_letter_code
_entity_poly.pdbx_strand_id
1 'polypeptide(L)'
;MKKILIAAMFILLFVLVSCTDDTRISTDFPTTTNQVTEEPTTIESTFEETTMLQTTEEITSEQATELPTTIVDTTDETSEVSTTIPTEEPTEIPTEEPTEVPTTEEPTTEEPTTEEPTTEVEVIDTVLGLEDTQVIVDHYFNPMLDVSAYSSFGKDITYLIEITGFVDYGTVGEYDLTYNISYLEDSFSATRSISIVEGTYSSPSGSRPIGDTGTVSLGQGSYVTGSDSSIAHPINATFLRKNLLNDAIPSSGWWTSLLVQNYGGSNGLYLNPLRVAFANEGMEITNPLDGFVQYWNPEGYQTIAQFPIALKDAYLKSSDLNVGYVTEVIDYSDSMVKVAMKNNLLSEDEVVVTLVQGSPYVFVETANKNSMTLTMDSSVTIEYYNLQGQKITTPTHQDQAIIVKMVQRHSGYDTSPPANVGQAQYTDKYYLVNVPNNSTFTMNNNQLSMTLGDGNYLSIAAINDLSEAMFYHNHGYSMITDTSITYEIDKMNSMVYTDYQMIVQNLKSTNFESPLLALMPHQYKYSDALLSDYSYRTVRGTLKVMEGSYFQTILSFNGLLPGYTLPENTAFNQSDQIAYLYDLDSRTEISDLDNFYNDEGPYWNSKAIYPLAQGIIIADQLGEELLEISFVGKLKYLLADWYTYDGTSDDKYLFYNNPWGSVYYSNDDFATASTLSDHSFTHGYLIYGSAVLAMYDSTFVEEYGDMVELLLDDYMYPHKDDAEFAYLRNFDPWAGHSWAHGFGTFAEGNNLESTSEALNSWNAGYLWALQTGDEARMNAAIYGFVTEISAIKEYWFDYDEENWDPAFGDYVDVAGMVWGGKHDYATWFGANPTFIYGIQWLPTGEYLTNYALNDKDYDKLSSIYQTYLQAKNGEIDTWYSNMWAIQAIIDPDIAIIEFDSSLILNDDYPAELSGTYWMIHALDSLGRRDTSVWMEITMGVTSTVYKDESNNLYAMIWNSSTSPKTIDFYNQDGLFTSVSVNARSFTKVELISNQ
;
A
#
# COMPACT_ATOMS: atom_id res chain seq x y z
N MET A 1 -30.95 -17.56 1.63
CA MET A 1 -30.74 -18.72 2.54
C MET A 1 -29.70 -19.74 2.07
N LYS A 2 -29.67 -20.20 0.80
CA LYS A 2 -28.55 -21.03 0.30
C LYS A 2 -27.22 -20.26 0.11
N LYS A 3 -27.26 -18.93 -0.04
CA LYS A 3 -26.09 -18.06 -0.25
C LYS A 3 -25.28 -17.76 1.04
N ILE A 4 -25.95 -17.63 2.19
CA ILE A 4 -25.31 -17.34 3.50
C ILE A 4 -24.60 -18.56 4.09
N LEU A 5 -25.03 -19.78 3.74
CA LEU A 5 -24.44 -21.02 4.27
C LEU A 5 -23.07 -21.35 3.64
N ILE A 6 -22.75 -20.75 2.49
CA ILE A 6 -21.51 -21.00 1.75
C ILE A 6 -20.39 -20.15 2.36
N ALA A 7 -20.59 -18.84 2.54
CA ALA A 7 -19.62 -17.96 3.19
C ALA A 7 -19.28 -18.40 4.64
N ALA A 8 -20.29 -18.80 5.42
CA ALA A 8 -20.08 -19.24 6.81
C ALA A 8 -19.39 -20.62 6.95
N MET A 9 -19.45 -21.49 5.94
CA MET A 9 -18.75 -22.78 5.96
C MET A 9 -17.27 -22.68 5.58
N PHE A 10 -16.88 -21.68 4.77
CA PHE A 10 -15.49 -21.52 4.32
C PHE A 10 -14.58 -20.90 5.39
N ILE A 11 -15.10 -19.99 6.23
CA ILE A 11 -14.37 -19.44 7.40
C ILE A 11 -13.96 -20.56 8.37
N LEU A 12 -14.79 -21.59 8.53
CA LEU A 12 -14.50 -22.70 9.45
C LEU A 12 -13.47 -23.71 8.89
N LEU A 13 -13.33 -23.80 7.56
CA LEU A 13 -12.43 -24.77 6.91
C LEU A 13 -10.99 -24.26 6.85
N PHE A 14 -10.78 -22.95 6.68
CA PHE A 14 -9.43 -22.34 6.69
C PHE A 14 -8.78 -22.35 8.08
N VAL A 15 -9.57 -22.19 9.16
CA VAL A 15 -9.07 -22.32 10.54
C VAL A 15 -8.59 -23.74 10.86
N LEU A 16 -9.12 -24.77 10.19
CA LEU A 16 -8.78 -26.17 10.44
C LEU A 16 -7.54 -26.68 9.69
N VAL A 17 -7.08 -25.99 8.63
CA VAL A 17 -5.86 -26.38 7.90
C VAL A 17 -4.59 -25.82 8.55
N SER A 18 -4.71 -24.81 9.41
CA SER A 18 -3.59 -24.23 10.19
C SER A 18 -3.33 -24.93 11.53
N CYS A 19 -3.95 -26.09 11.79
CA CYS A 19 -3.73 -26.85 13.02
C CYS A 19 -3.63 -28.35 12.74
N THR A 20 -2.43 -28.81 12.40
CA THR A 20 -2.03 -30.19 12.66
C THR A 20 -0.65 -30.20 13.30
N ASP A 21 -0.61 -30.12 14.63
CA ASP A 21 0.54 -30.55 15.41
C ASP A 21 0.17 -31.79 16.22
N ASP A 22 0.86 -32.88 15.88
CA ASP A 22 0.70 -34.21 16.43
C ASP A 22 1.64 -34.35 17.62
N THR A 23 1.19 -34.06 18.84
CA THR A 23 1.83 -34.56 20.06
C THR A 23 0.84 -34.91 21.17
N ARG A 24 0.80 -36.21 21.47
CA ARG A 24 0.15 -36.79 22.65
C ARG A 24 0.72 -36.23 23.95
N ILE A 25 -0.05 -35.48 24.73
CA ILE A 25 0.14 -35.36 26.18
C ILE A 25 -1.22 -35.40 26.88
N SER A 26 -1.38 -36.37 27.78
CA SER A 26 -2.56 -36.53 28.64
C SER A 26 -2.57 -35.48 29.75
N THR A 27 -3.73 -34.90 30.08
CA THR A 27 -4.05 -34.56 31.47
C THR A 27 -5.57 -34.53 31.70
N ASP A 28 -5.97 -35.25 32.75
CA ASP A 28 -7.29 -35.28 33.36
C ASP A 28 -7.77 -33.90 33.84
N PHE A 29 -9.08 -33.65 33.77
CA PHE A 29 -9.85 -32.91 34.78
C PHE A 29 -11.37 -33.20 34.64
N PRO A 30 -12.19 -33.00 35.68
CA PRO A 30 -13.17 -33.98 36.12
C PRO A 30 -14.61 -33.65 35.71
N THR A 31 -15.41 -34.71 35.74
CA THR A 31 -16.83 -34.79 35.47
C THR A 31 -17.72 -34.08 36.49
N THR A 32 -18.76 -33.41 35.98
CA THR A 32 -20.12 -33.17 36.56
C THR A 32 -20.93 -32.51 35.41
N THR A 33 -22.15 -32.86 35.00
CA THR A 33 -23.27 -33.60 35.59
C THR A 33 -24.25 -34.05 34.49
N ASN A 34 -24.94 -35.17 34.74
CA ASN A 34 -26.13 -35.78 34.14
C ASN A 34 -27.02 -35.07 33.09
N GLN A 35 -27.26 -35.84 32.01
CA GLN A 35 -28.52 -36.27 31.36
C GLN A 35 -29.55 -35.25 30.81
N VAL A 36 -29.96 -35.41 29.53
CA VAL A 36 -31.17 -36.15 29.07
C VAL A 36 -31.45 -35.90 27.55
N THR A 37 -31.48 -37.02 26.79
CA THR A 37 -32.25 -37.42 25.58
C THR A 37 -32.23 -36.72 24.21
N GLU A 38 -31.92 -37.58 23.22
CA GLU A 38 -32.63 -37.91 21.96
C GLU A 38 -32.34 -37.13 20.64
N GLU A 39 -31.63 -37.86 19.77
CA GLU A 39 -31.58 -38.01 18.29
C GLU A 39 -32.09 -36.91 17.33
N PRO A 40 -31.44 -36.87 16.14
CA PRO A 40 -32.23 -37.15 14.94
C PRO A 40 -31.60 -38.15 13.96
N THR A 41 -32.54 -38.82 13.29
CA THR A 41 -32.49 -39.83 12.24
C THR A 41 -31.76 -39.42 10.95
N THR A 42 -31.04 -40.39 10.40
CA THR A 42 -30.51 -40.53 9.02
C THR A 42 -31.59 -40.55 7.94
N ILE A 43 -31.29 -39.94 6.78
CA ILE A 43 -31.81 -40.35 5.47
C ILE A 43 -30.63 -40.37 4.47
N GLU A 44 -30.32 -41.55 3.95
CA GLU A 44 -29.46 -41.80 2.80
C GLU A 44 -30.20 -41.51 1.48
N SER A 45 -29.47 -41.07 0.45
CA SER A 45 -29.77 -41.47 -0.93
C SER A 45 -28.50 -41.51 -1.79
N THR A 46 -28.15 -42.73 -2.18
CA THR A 46 -27.18 -43.17 -3.19
C THR A 46 -27.60 -42.79 -4.61
N PHE A 47 -26.65 -42.52 -5.51
CA PHE A 47 -26.83 -42.72 -6.95
C PHE A 47 -25.57 -43.33 -7.60
N GLU A 48 -25.81 -44.38 -8.39
CA GLU A 48 -24.84 -45.25 -9.08
C GLU A 48 -24.34 -44.67 -10.41
N GLU A 49 -23.09 -44.99 -10.73
CA GLU A 49 -22.43 -44.80 -12.04
C GLU A 49 -23.06 -45.65 -13.15
N THR A 50 -22.95 -45.20 -14.40
CA THR A 50 -23.08 -46.07 -15.57
C THR A 50 -22.00 -45.77 -16.61
N THR A 51 -21.14 -46.75 -16.85
CA THR A 51 -20.13 -46.81 -17.92
C THR A 51 -20.72 -47.18 -19.28
N MET A 52 -20.20 -46.61 -20.36
CA MET A 52 -20.29 -47.14 -21.73
C MET A 52 -18.94 -47.05 -22.44
N LEU A 53 -18.49 -48.19 -22.97
CA LEU A 53 -17.29 -48.43 -23.77
C LEU A 53 -17.59 -48.27 -25.28
N GLN A 54 -16.64 -47.73 -26.06
CA GLN A 54 -16.33 -48.23 -27.42
C GLN A 54 -14.95 -47.76 -27.96
N THR A 55 -13.99 -48.70 -27.93
CA THR A 55 -12.99 -49.09 -28.96
C THR A 55 -12.38 -48.11 -29.99
N THR A 56 -11.07 -47.85 -29.81
CA THR A 56 -9.89 -48.04 -30.72
C THR A 56 -9.96 -47.78 -32.23
N GLU A 57 -9.02 -46.96 -32.74
CA GLU A 57 -8.08 -47.32 -33.83
C GLU A 57 -6.82 -46.42 -33.79
N GLU A 58 -5.63 -47.05 -33.71
CA GLU A 58 -4.29 -46.46 -33.88
C GLU A 58 -3.88 -46.50 -35.37
N ILE A 59 -3.20 -45.45 -35.85
CA ILE A 59 -2.21 -45.56 -36.93
C ILE A 59 -0.93 -44.82 -36.51
N THR A 60 0.19 -45.50 -36.70
CA THR A 60 1.56 -45.21 -36.29
C THR A 60 2.41 -44.47 -37.34
N SER A 61 3.44 -43.76 -36.83
CA SER A 61 4.80 -43.51 -37.40
C SER A 61 4.90 -42.63 -38.68
N GLU A 62 5.94 -41.81 -38.93
CA GLU A 62 7.38 -42.00 -38.68
C GLU A 62 8.18 -40.70 -38.98
N GLN A 63 9.16 -40.39 -38.11
CA GLN A 63 10.54 -39.87 -38.33
C GLN A 63 10.93 -38.69 -39.25
N ALA A 64 11.56 -37.70 -38.59
CA ALA A 64 12.96 -37.24 -38.66
C ALA A 64 13.62 -36.69 -39.95
N THR A 65 14.32 -35.55 -39.81
CA THR A 65 15.71 -35.25 -40.25
C THR A 65 16.05 -33.78 -39.88
N GLU A 66 16.88 -33.51 -38.87
CA GLU A 66 18.35 -33.26 -38.91
C GLU A 66 18.82 -32.07 -39.80
N LEU A 67 19.21 -30.96 -39.13
CA LEU A 67 20.53 -30.25 -39.10
C LEU A 67 21.25 -29.91 -40.44
N PRO A 68 22.31 -29.04 -40.52
CA PRO A 68 23.14 -28.47 -39.44
C PRO A 68 23.64 -26.99 -39.60
N THR A 69 24.20 -26.44 -38.51
CA THR A 69 25.44 -25.61 -38.31
C THR A 69 25.95 -24.65 -39.42
N THR A 70 26.60 -23.50 -39.18
CA THR A 70 27.76 -23.22 -38.28
C THR A 70 28.23 -21.74 -38.45
N ILE A 71 28.54 -21.06 -37.33
CA ILE A 71 29.77 -20.28 -36.98
C ILE A 71 30.35 -19.26 -37.99
N VAL A 72 30.62 -18.00 -37.54
CA VAL A 72 31.98 -17.37 -37.49
C VAL A 72 31.97 -16.14 -36.56
N ASP A 73 32.98 -16.16 -35.68
CA ASP A 73 33.51 -15.18 -34.71
C ASP A 73 34.42 -14.13 -35.40
N THR A 74 34.55 -12.91 -34.86
CA THR A 74 35.81 -12.12 -34.93
C THR A 74 35.81 -10.89 -34.00
N THR A 75 36.93 -10.77 -33.31
CA THR A 75 37.47 -9.73 -32.41
C THR A 75 37.98 -8.47 -33.14
N ASP A 76 37.96 -7.29 -32.47
CA ASP A 76 39.15 -6.52 -31.99
C ASP A 76 38.97 -4.97 -31.89
N GLU A 77 39.26 -4.47 -30.70
CA GLU A 77 40.00 -3.27 -30.23
C GLU A 77 40.19 -1.93 -30.99
N THR A 78 39.94 -0.84 -30.22
CA THR A 78 40.68 0.45 -30.02
C THR A 78 40.50 1.67 -30.94
N SER A 79 40.13 2.83 -30.36
CA SER A 79 41.03 4.01 -30.18
C SER A 79 40.32 5.23 -29.56
N GLU A 80 41.00 5.88 -28.60
CA GLU A 80 40.71 7.17 -27.97
C GLU A 80 40.98 8.37 -28.91
N VAL A 81 40.23 9.48 -28.77
CA VAL A 81 40.74 10.85 -29.01
C VAL A 81 40.09 11.86 -28.06
N SER A 82 40.95 12.61 -27.37
CA SER A 82 40.74 13.76 -26.48
C SER A 82 40.42 15.07 -27.22
N THR A 83 39.64 15.98 -26.61
CA THR A 83 39.86 17.45 -26.77
C THR A 83 39.41 18.25 -25.54
N THR A 84 40.37 18.95 -24.93
CA THR A 84 40.23 20.02 -23.93
C THR A 84 40.17 21.39 -24.60
N ILE A 85 39.38 22.33 -24.06
CA ILE A 85 39.35 23.76 -24.46
C ILE A 85 39.73 24.63 -23.24
N PRO A 86 40.66 25.60 -23.37
CA PRO A 86 40.92 26.60 -22.33
C PRO A 86 40.36 28.00 -22.66
N THR A 87 40.05 28.72 -21.59
CA THR A 87 39.63 30.12 -21.45
C THR A 87 40.78 31.12 -21.63
N GLU A 88 40.51 32.30 -22.21
CA GLU A 88 41.32 33.52 -22.06
C GLU A 88 40.44 34.79 -22.06
N GLU A 89 40.77 35.71 -21.14
CA GLU A 89 40.15 37.02 -20.87
C GLU A 89 40.41 38.09 -21.96
N PRO A 90 39.61 39.18 -22.02
CA PRO A 90 39.86 40.29 -22.93
C PRO A 90 40.53 41.51 -22.30
N THR A 91 41.46 42.08 -23.07
CA THR A 91 42.19 43.35 -22.92
C THR A 91 41.34 44.63 -23.01
N GLU A 92 41.91 45.68 -22.43
CA GLU A 92 41.33 46.99 -22.08
C GLU A 92 41.75 48.14 -23.05
N ILE A 93 40.98 49.25 -23.04
CA ILE A 93 41.32 50.68 -23.42
C ILE A 93 41.24 51.04 -24.94
N PRO A 94 40.64 52.19 -25.40
CA PRO A 94 40.82 53.56 -24.85
C PRO A 94 39.63 54.54 -24.76
N THR A 95 39.86 55.52 -23.89
CA THR A 95 39.20 56.81 -23.65
C THR A 95 39.40 57.86 -24.76
N GLU A 96 38.38 58.70 -25.02
CA GLU A 96 38.50 60.16 -25.28
C GLU A 96 37.11 60.83 -25.35
N GLU A 97 36.84 61.74 -24.40
CA GLU A 97 35.94 62.92 -24.52
C GLU A 97 36.85 64.16 -24.77
N PRO A 98 36.41 65.38 -25.23
CA PRO A 98 35.16 66.07 -24.84
C PRO A 98 34.53 67.05 -25.87
N THR A 99 33.29 67.54 -25.67
CA THR A 99 32.96 68.99 -25.88
C THR A 99 31.65 69.44 -25.21
N GLU A 100 31.66 70.71 -24.82
CA GLU A 100 30.88 71.42 -23.80
C GLU A 100 29.40 71.80 -24.12
N VAL A 101 28.52 71.64 -23.10
CA VAL A 101 27.73 72.67 -22.33
C VAL A 101 26.83 73.68 -23.10
N PRO A 102 25.78 74.34 -22.51
CA PRO A 102 24.88 74.05 -21.37
C PRO A 102 23.37 74.14 -21.74
N THR A 103 22.47 73.70 -20.84
CA THR A 103 21.46 74.65 -20.30
C THR A 103 20.81 74.17 -18.99
N THR A 104 20.99 75.01 -17.97
CA THR A 104 20.08 75.39 -16.86
C THR A 104 19.73 74.41 -15.74
N GLU A 105 20.06 74.86 -14.53
CA GLU A 105 19.84 74.29 -13.20
C GLU A 105 18.36 74.26 -12.78
N GLU A 106 17.97 73.20 -12.07
CA GLU A 106 16.98 73.19 -10.99
C GLU A 106 17.31 72.04 -9.99
N PRO A 107 16.80 72.09 -8.74
CA PRO A 107 17.50 71.66 -7.54
C PRO A 107 17.35 70.16 -7.18
N THR A 108 18.37 69.67 -6.47
CA THR A 108 18.50 68.41 -5.71
C THR A 108 17.24 67.56 -5.51
N THR A 109 17.24 66.41 -6.16
CA THR A 109 16.45 65.23 -5.79
C THR A 109 17.45 64.14 -5.42
N GLU A 110 17.35 63.56 -4.22
CA GLU A 110 18.12 62.37 -3.85
C GLU A 110 17.78 61.24 -4.84
N GLU A 111 18.79 60.69 -5.50
CA GLU A 111 18.63 59.48 -6.31
C GLU A 111 18.29 58.33 -5.36
N PRO A 112 17.23 57.54 -5.64
CA PRO A 112 17.00 56.31 -4.92
C PRO A 112 18.13 55.36 -5.30
N THR A 113 18.94 54.97 -4.32
CA THR A 113 19.81 53.81 -4.43
C THR A 113 18.92 52.60 -4.73
N THR A 114 18.98 52.12 -5.97
CA THR A 114 18.48 50.82 -6.37
C THR A 114 19.32 49.78 -5.64
N GLU A 115 18.85 49.32 -4.48
CA GLU A 115 19.35 48.07 -3.90
C GLU A 115 18.99 46.95 -4.88
N GLU A 116 20.00 46.21 -5.34
CA GLU A 116 19.76 44.95 -6.04
C GLU A 116 18.89 44.05 -5.15
N PRO A 117 17.90 43.33 -5.70
CA PRO A 117 17.12 42.41 -4.90
C PRO A 117 18.07 41.32 -4.38
N THR A 118 18.41 41.39 -3.09
CA THR A 118 19.00 40.26 -2.38
C THR A 118 17.94 39.17 -2.36
N THR A 119 18.09 38.14 -3.20
CA THR A 119 17.40 36.86 -2.99
C THR A 119 17.77 36.40 -1.58
N GLU A 120 16.80 36.43 -0.66
CA GLU A 120 16.97 35.86 0.67
C GLU A 120 17.37 34.39 0.52
N VAL A 121 18.55 34.04 1.02
CA VAL A 121 19.02 32.65 1.05
C VAL A 121 18.26 31.94 2.15
N GLU A 122 17.62 30.82 1.81
CA GLU A 122 16.93 29.98 2.80
C GLU A 122 17.97 29.36 3.76
N VAL A 123 17.73 29.49 5.06
CA VAL A 123 18.64 29.01 6.13
C VAL A 123 17.86 28.26 7.20
N ILE A 124 18.56 27.63 8.15
CA ILE A 124 17.92 27.01 9.32
C ILE A 124 17.51 28.15 10.27
N ASP A 125 16.25 28.18 10.71
CA ASP A 125 15.75 29.24 11.59
C ASP A 125 15.42 28.72 12.99
N THR A 126 14.55 27.71 13.08
CA THR A 126 14.01 27.23 14.35
C THR A 126 14.25 25.74 14.51
N VAL A 127 14.85 25.33 15.63
CA VAL A 127 14.98 23.93 16.06
C VAL A 127 14.43 23.82 17.48
N LEU A 128 13.47 22.93 17.71
CA LEU A 128 12.71 22.80 18.96
C LEU A 128 12.95 21.42 19.61
N GLY A 129 12.64 21.30 20.91
CA GLY A 129 12.65 20.02 21.63
C GLY A 129 14.02 19.52 22.09
N LEU A 130 15.06 20.37 22.05
CA LEU A 130 16.44 20.02 22.39
C LEU A 130 16.88 20.41 23.80
N GLU A 131 15.92 20.64 24.69
CA GLU A 131 16.14 20.99 26.08
C GLU A 131 16.58 19.76 26.89
N ASP A 132 17.55 19.97 27.78
CA ASP A 132 17.98 18.96 28.74
C ASP A 132 16.78 18.42 29.52
N THR A 133 16.74 17.10 29.71
CA THR A 133 15.59 16.44 30.34
C THR A 133 16.02 15.32 31.27
N GLN A 134 15.10 14.93 32.16
CA GLN A 134 15.28 13.82 33.09
C GLN A 134 14.32 12.70 32.72
N VAL A 135 14.84 11.48 32.69
CA VAL A 135 14.05 10.28 32.42
C VAL A 135 14.23 9.32 33.60
N ILE A 136 13.15 8.66 33.98
CA ILE A 136 13.20 7.66 35.05
C ILE A 136 13.90 6.40 34.51
N VAL A 137 14.83 5.86 35.28
CA VAL A 137 15.52 4.60 34.95
C VAL A 137 14.53 3.49 34.60
N ASP A 138 14.94 2.62 33.67
CA ASP A 138 14.19 1.50 33.12
C ASP A 138 12.96 1.89 32.27
N HIS A 139 12.85 3.16 31.88
CA HIS A 139 11.86 3.65 30.91
C HIS A 139 12.53 4.28 29.70
N TYR A 140 12.05 3.91 28.52
CA TYR A 140 12.67 4.32 27.27
C TYR A 140 12.58 5.84 27.04
N PHE A 141 13.66 6.41 26.52
CA PHE A 141 13.71 7.78 26.04
C PHE A 141 13.67 7.79 24.51
N ASN A 142 12.65 8.41 23.92
CA ASN A 142 12.57 8.61 22.48
C ASN A 142 13.38 9.85 22.07
N PRO A 143 14.45 9.72 21.25
CA PRO A 143 15.28 10.84 20.82
C PRO A 143 14.56 11.88 19.96
N MET A 144 13.46 11.52 19.30
CA MET A 144 12.68 12.41 18.44
C MET A 144 11.45 13.01 19.14
N LEU A 145 11.21 12.68 20.41
CA LEU A 145 10.05 13.19 21.14
C LEU A 145 10.09 14.73 21.23
N ASP A 146 9.06 15.36 20.67
CA ASP A 146 8.85 16.81 20.57
C ASP A 146 9.95 17.57 19.78
N VAL A 147 10.77 16.86 18.99
CA VAL A 147 11.85 17.46 18.21
C VAL A 147 11.35 17.82 16.81
N SER A 148 11.56 19.07 16.41
CA SER A 148 11.26 19.55 15.05
C SER A 148 12.22 20.62 14.59
N ALA A 149 12.35 20.80 13.28
CA ALA A 149 13.20 21.81 12.67
C ALA A 149 12.53 22.47 11.45
N TYR A 150 12.67 23.79 11.34
CA TYR A 150 12.08 24.60 10.27
C TYR A 150 13.10 25.56 9.65
N SER A 151 12.97 25.77 8.33
CA SER A 151 13.74 26.76 7.59
C SER A 151 13.23 28.20 7.86
N SER A 152 13.99 29.20 7.41
CA SER A 152 13.60 30.61 7.44
C SER A 152 12.37 30.95 6.61
N PHE A 153 11.93 30.06 5.71
CA PHE A 153 10.66 30.16 4.98
C PHE A 153 9.54 29.30 5.58
N GLY A 154 9.78 28.67 6.73
CA GLY A 154 8.80 27.81 7.41
C GLY A 154 8.66 26.42 6.81
N LYS A 155 9.57 25.99 5.94
CA LYS A 155 9.60 24.61 5.44
C LYS A 155 10.02 23.67 6.57
N ASP A 156 9.27 22.58 6.77
CA ASP A 156 9.66 21.51 7.67
C ASP A 156 10.91 20.80 7.10
N ILE A 157 11.98 20.80 7.90
CA ILE A 157 13.26 20.16 7.59
C ILE A 157 13.66 19.17 8.69
N THR A 158 12.71 18.72 9.51
CA THR A 158 12.90 17.76 10.62
C THR A 158 13.53 16.46 10.13
N TYR A 159 13.19 16.04 8.92
CA TYR A 159 13.76 14.85 8.27
C TYR A 159 15.27 14.90 8.03
N LEU A 160 15.90 16.09 8.11
CA LEU A 160 17.35 16.27 7.98
C LEU A 160 18.11 16.11 9.30
N ILE A 161 17.40 15.85 10.41
CA ILE A 161 18.02 15.63 11.70
C ILE A 161 18.81 14.33 11.69
N GLU A 162 20.09 14.43 12.03
CA GLU A 162 20.94 13.30 12.34
C GLU A 162 21.33 13.34 13.82
N ILE A 163 21.04 12.25 14.52
CA ILE A 163 21.33 12.10 15.95
C ILE A 163 22.59 11.27 16.10
N THR A 164 23.48 11.65 17.00
CA THR A 164 24.65 10.85 17.37
C THR A 164 24.68 10.62 18.88
N GLY A 165 24.90 9.36 19.27
CA GLY A 165 24.89 8.92 20.66
C GLY A 165 23.73 7.98 20.96
N PHE A 166 23.70 7.48 22.19
CA PHE A 166 22.64 6.61 22.71
C PHE A 166 22.40 6.92 24.18
N VAL A 167 21.22 6.55 24.68
CA VAL A 167 20.84 6.69 26.08
C VAL A 167 20.65 5.30 26.68
N ASP A 168 21.53 4.93 27.61
CA ASP A 168 21.36 3.68 28.37
C ASP A 168 20.37 3.89 29.50
N TYR A 169 19.09 3.76 29.14
CA TYR A 169 17.96 4.06 30.00
C TYR A 169 17.85 3.14 31.22
N GLY A 170 18.55 2.00 31.26
CA GLY A 170 18.59 1.09 32.41
C GLY A 170 19.68 1.41 33.44
N THR A 171 20.50 2.44 33.21
CA THR A 171 21.57 2.84 34.12
C THR A 171 21.45 4.32 34.49
N VAL A 172 21.39 4.62 35.79
CA VAL A 172 21.43 6.01 36.29
C VAL A 172 22.73 6.69 35.88
N GLY A 173 22.62 7.84 35.23
CA GLY A 173 23.75 8.53 34.63
C GLY A 173 23.33 9.74 33.80
N GLU A 174 24.32 10.41 33.22
CA GLU A 174 24.12 11.48 32.25
C GLU A 174 24.57 10.98 30.87
N TYR A 175 23.73 11.20 29.86
CA TYR A 175 23.95 10.77 28.49
C TYR A 175 23.74 11.96 27.56
N ASP A 176 24.67 12.16 26.63
CA ASP A 176 24.59 13.26 25.68
C ASP A 176 24.17 12.72 24.30
N LEU A 177 23.15 13.34 23.71
CA LEU A 177 22.80 13.18 22.31
C LEU A 177 23.16 14.45 21.55
N THR A 178 23.82 14.31 20.40
CA THR A 178 24.13 15.43 19.51
C THR A 178 23.21 15.38 18.30
N TYR A 179 22.51 16.49 18.04
CA TYR A 179 21.60 16.67 16.92
C TYR A 179 22.29 17.57 15.90
N ASN A 180 22.43 17.09 14.67
CA ASN A 180 23.01 17.84 13.57
C ASN A 180 22.00 17.99 12.44
N ILE A 181 22.01 19.14 11.77
CA ILE A 181 21.24 19.39 10.55
C ILE A 181 22.19 20.05 9.57
N SER A 182 22.21 19.54 8.34
CA SER A 182 22.87 20.20 7.21
C SER A 182 21.82 20.57 6.19
N TYR A 183 21.64 21.86 5.91
CA TYR A 183 20.61 22.36 5.02
C TYR A 183 21.15 23.49 4.14
N LEU A 184 21.22 23.23 2.83
CA LEU A 184 21.86 24.12 1.85
C LEU A 184 23.30 24.48 2.27
N GLU A 185 23.60 25.77 2.48
CA GLU A 185 24.90 26.25 2.94
C GLU A 185 24.98 26.44 4.46
N ASP A 186 23.88 26.17 5.19
CA ASP A 186 23.78 26.34 6.64
C ASP A 186 23.87 25.00 7.37
N SER A 187 24.31 25.06 8.63
CA SER A 187 24.45 23.88 9.48
C SER A 187 24.11 24.21 10.93
N PHE A 188 23.40 23.30 11.58
CA PHE A 188 23.06 23.39 12.99
C PHE A 188 23.65 22.20 13.74
N SER A 189 24.11 22.45 14.96
CA SER A 189 24.57 21.40 15.87
C SER A 189 24.25 21.79 17.31
N ALA A 190 23.59 20.91 18.05
CA ALA A 190 23.30 21.08 19.47
C ALA A 190 23.43 19.75 20.21
N THR A 191 23.83 19.84 21.48
CA THR A 191 23.88 18.68 22.39
C THR A 191 22.77 18.82 23.42
N ARG A 192 22.01 17.74 23.59
CA ARG A 192 20.97 17.58 24.62
C ARG A 192 21.48 16.60 25.67
N SER A 193 21.53 17.02 26.94
CA SER A 193 21.89 16.13 28.05
C SER A 193 20.65 15.47 28.63
N ILE A 194 20.69 14.14 28.74
CA ILE A 194 19.63 13.28 29.24
C ILE A 194 20.09 12.66 30.56
N SER A 195 19.48 13.08 31.67
CA SER A 195 19.76 12.53 33.00
C SER A 195 18.83 11.36 33.29
N ILE A 196 19.38 10.14 33.35
CA ILE A 196 18.66 8.97 33.86
C ILE A 196 18.73 8.98 35.38
N VAL A 197 17.57 9.05 36.04
CA VAL A 197 17.47 9.21 37.49
C VAL A 197 16.56 8.17 38.14
N GLU A 198 16.81 7.86 39.41
CA GLU A 198 15.85 7.10 40.22
C GLU A 198 14.61 7.95 40.49
N GLY A 199 13.42 7.35 40.43
CA GLY A 199 12.20 8.05 40.76
C GLY A 199 10.96 7.19 40.57
N THR A 200 9.80 7.85 40.63
CA THR A 200 8.52 7.21 40.29
C THR A 200 8.16 7.60 38.87
N TYR A 201 8.10 6.62 37.98
CA TYR A 201 7.65 6.86 36.62
C TYR A 201 6.18 7.25 36.57
N SER A 202 5.89 8.28 35.79
CA SER A 202 4.54 8.62 35.38
C SER A 202 4.45 8.35 33.89
N SER A 203 3.58 7.42 33.51
CA SER A 203 3.28 7.18 32.09
C SER A 203 2.81 8.47 31.42
N PRO A 204 3.21 8.73 30.16
CA PRO A 204 2.69 9.82 29.37
C PRO A 204 1.16 9.84 29.37
N SER A 205 0.57 11.02 29.27
CA SER A 205 -0.87 11.17 29.17
C SER A 205 -1.27 11.45 27.72
N GLY A 206 -2.40 10.89 27.33
CA GLY A 206 -3.15 11.22 26.15
C GLY A 206 -4.43 10.39 26.16
N SER A 207 -5.41 10.83 25.39
CA SER A 207 -6.71 10.19 25.34
C SER A 207 -7.44 10.62 24.10
N ARG A 208 -8.09 9.66 23.44
CA ARG A 208 -9.04 9.95 22.38
C ARG A 208 -10.22 10.76 22.96
N PRO A 209 -10.72 11.78 22.26
CA PRO A 209 -11.96 12.44 22.64
C PRO A 209 -13.05 11.38 22.79
N ILE A 210 -13.81 11.38 23.88
CA ILE A 210 -15.08 10.63 23.92
C ILE A 210 -16.14 11.66 23.54
N GLY A 211 -16.57 11.66 22.29
CA GLY A 211 -17.69 12.47 21.82
C GLY A 211 -18.97 12.16 22.60
N ASP A 212 -19.90 13.11 22.63
CA ASP A 212 -21.22 12.89 23.21
C ASP A 212 -21.90 11.71 22.52
N THR A 213 -22.47 10.77 23.28
CA THR A 213 -23.21 9.64 22.70
C THR A 213 -24.53 10.13 22.12
N GLY A 214 -24.78 9.80 20.86
CA GLY A 214 -26.02 10.15 20.19
C GLY A 214 -25.84 10.39 18.70
N THR A 215 -26.79 11.11 18.13
CA THR A 215 -26.82 11.49 16.72
C THR A 215 -26.15 12.85 16.55
N VAL A 216 -25.19 12.94 15.64
CA VAL A 216 -24.54 14.18 15.23
C VAL A 216 -25.09 14.58 13.87
N SER A 217 -25.68 15.77 13.78
CA SER A 217 -26.15 16.31 12.50
C SER A 217 -25.00 16.99 11.75
N LEU A 218 -24.93 16.74 10.45
CA LEU A 218 -23.91 17.29 9.56
C LEU A 218 -24.59 17.62 8.22
N GLY A 219 -24.76 18.91 7.92
CA GLY A 219 -25.68 19.36 6.87
C GLY A 219 -27.14 18.96 7.16
N GLN A 220 -27.81 18.36 6.16
CA GLN A 220 -29.10 17.66 6.31
C GLN A 220 -28.92 16.19 6.73
N GLY A 221 -27.70 15.68 6.71
CA GLY A 221 -27.38 14.33 7.12
C GLY A 221 -27.11 14.20 8.61
N SER A 222 -26.81 12.97 9.02
CA SER A 222 -26.35 12.66 10.37
C SER A 222 -25.64 11.31 10.45
N TYR A 223 -24.77 11.18 11.44
CA TYR A 223 -24.17 9.92 11.86
C TYR A 223 -24.41 9.68 13.35
N VAL A 224 -24.20 8.43 13.79
CA VAL A 224 -24.29 8.04 15.20
C VAL A 224 -22.89 7.93 15.80
N THR A 225 -22.72 8.28 17.06
CA THR A 225 -21.47 8.07 17.78
C THR A 225 -21.70 7.67 19.24
N GLY A 226 -20.67 7.10 19.88
CA GLY A 226 -20.69 6.68 21.28
C GLY A 226 -20.67 5.16 21.43
N SER A 227 -21.55 4.61 22.27
CA SER A 227 -21.65 3.17 22.48
C SER A 227 -23.02 2.64 22.07
N ASP A 228 -23.05 1.66 21.17
CA ASP A 228 -24.29 0.98 20.77
C ASP A 228 -24.07 -0.53 20.72
N SER A 229 -24.55 -1.26 21.73
CA SER A 229 -24.39 -2.72 21.78
C SER A 229 -25.22 -3.49 20.74
N SER A 230 -26.06 -2.82 19.94
CA SER A 230 -26.89 -3.47 18.92
C SER A 230 -26.15 -3.74 17.61
N ILE A 231 -25.06 -3.01 17.34
CA ILE A 231 -24.21 -3.19 16.16
C ILE A 231 -22.81 -3.68 16.57
N ALA A 232 -22.03 -4.15 15.60
CA ALA A 232 -20.64 -4.49 15.83
C ALA A 232 -19.79 -3.23 16.03
N HIS A 233 -18.72 -3.36 16.82
CA HIS A 233 -17.73 -2.30 17.05
C HIS A 233 -16.34 -2.90 17.00
N PRO A 234 -15.33 -2.13 16.55
CA PRO A 234 -13.95 -2.58 16.61
C PRO A 234 -13.53 -2.70 18.07
N ILE A 235 -12.65 -3.67 18.35
CA ILE A 235 -11.99 -3.74 19.64
C ILE A 235 -11.08 -2.53 19.85
N ASN A 236 -11.03 -2.00 21.06
CA ASN A 236 -10.20 -0.82 21.35
C ASN A 236 -8.71 -1.15 21.23
N ALA A 237 -7.93 -0.24 20.66
CA ALA A 237 -6.47 -0.29 20.68
C ALA A 237 -5.97 -0.09 22.13
N THR A 238 -5.56 -1.18 22.78
CA THR A 238 -5.18 -1.18 24.21
C THR A 238 -3.69 -1.37 24.45
N PHE A 239 -2.94 -1.70 23.40
CA PHE A 239 -1.50 -1.96 23.43
C PHE A 239 -0.72 -0.81 22.78
N LEU A 240 -1.14 0.42 23.05
CA LEU A 240 -0.55 1.66 22.54
C LEU A 240 -0.27 2.60 23.72
N ARG A 241 0.87 3.29 23.69
CA ARG A 241 1.24 4.27 24.69
C ARG A 241 0.31 5.47 24.64
N LYS A 242 -0.09 5.96 25.81
CA LYS A 242 -1.20 6.91 25.93
C LYS A 242 -1.01 8.25 25.21
N ASN A 243 0.20 8.79 25.10
CA ASN A 243 0.42 10.05 24.37
C ASN A 243 0.09 9.93 22.88
N LEU A 244 0.17 8.72 22.31
CA LEU A 244 -0.20 8.44 20.92
C LEU A 244 -1.73 8.38 20.71
N LEU A 245 -2.53 8.50 21.78
CA LEU A 245 -3.98 8.59 21.71
C LEU A 245 -4.47 10.03 21.51
N ASN A 246 -3.58 11.00 21.33
CA ASN A 246 -3.97 12.37 20.98
C ASN A 246 -4.45 12.44 19.52
N ASP A 247 -3.88 11.59 18.67
CA ASP A 247 -4.17 11.52 17.23
C ASP A 247 -5.08 10.31 16.94
N ALA A 248 -5.68 10.28 15.75
CA ALA A 248 -6.48 9.16 15.29
C ALA A 248 -5.61 7.91 15.16
N ILE A 249 -6.18 6.75 15.50
CA ILE A 249 -5.39 5.53 15.58
C ILE A 249 -5.30 4.93 14.17
N PRO A 250 -4.09 4.66 13.66
CA PRO A 250 -3.93 4.01 12.36
C PRO A 250 -4.51 2.59 12.42
N SER A 251 -5.16 2.20 11.35
CA SER A 251 -5.57 0.82 11.05
C SER A 251 -5.05 0.46 9.66
N SER A 252 -5.33 -0.75 9.19
CA SER A 252 -4.96 -1.20 7.84
C SER A 252 -3.47 -1.07 7.53
N GLY A 253 -2.60 -1.27 8.52
CA GLY A 253 -1.14 -1.23 8.35
C GLY A 253 -0.52 -2.62 8.41
N TRP A 254 0.77 -2.70 8.08
CA TRP A 254 1.55 -3.94 8.18
C TRP A 254 1.83 -4.38 9.64
N TRP A 255 1.66 -3.47 10.61
CA TRP A 255 1.96 -3.67 12.03
C TRP A 255 0.77 -3.52 12.99
N THR A 256 -0.42 -3.16 12.49
CA THR A 256 -1.56 -2.74 13.33
C THR A 256 -2.16 -3.86 14.19
N SER A 257 -1.77 -5.11 13.97
CA SER A 257 -2.13 -6.24 14.84
C SER A 257 -1.65 -6.01 16.28
N LEU A 258 -0.53 -5.32 16.45
CA LEU A 258 0.06 -4.97 17.75
C LEU A 258 -0.85 -4.07 18.59
N LEU A 259 -1.78 -3.33 17.99
CA LEU A 259 -2.65 -2.39 18.70
C LEU A 259 -3.78 -3.11 19.46
N VAL A 260 -4.22 -4.25 18.93
CA VAL A 260 -5.47 -4.89 19.33
C VAL A 260 -5.29 -6.19 20.10
N GLN A 261 -4.14 -6.84 19.99
CA GLN A 261 -3.84 -8.09 20.67
C GLN A 261 -2.45 -8.04 21.31
N ASN A 262 -2.31 -8.64 22.49
CA ASN A 262 -0.98 -8.82 23.06
C ASN A 262 -0.12 -9.62 22.09
N TYR A 263 1.15 -9.26 21.95
CA TYR A 263 2.07 -9.82 20.97
C TYR A 263 1.64 -9.65 19.50
N GLY A 264 0.65 -8.80 19.22
CA GLY A 264 -0.03 -8.76 17.93
C GLY A 264 -0.73 -10.07 17.58
N GLY A 265 -1.06 -10.91 18.57
CA GLY A 265 -1.62 -12.24 18.34
C GLY A 265 -0.63 -13.26 17.78
N SER A 266 0.68 -13.00 17.90
CA SER A 266 1.74 -13.77 17.24
C SER A 266 1.69 -13.74 15.70
N ASN A 267 0.99 -12.75 15.13
CA ASN A 267 0.89 -12.52 13.70
C ASN A 267 2.20 -12.00 13.12
N GLY A 268 2.38 -12.19 11.81
CA GLY A 268 3.62 -11.82 11.12
C GLY A 268 3.67 -10.35 10.76
N LEU A 269 4.76 -9.69 11.11
CA LEU A 269 5.13 -8.35 10.69
C LEU A 269 6.23 -8.48 9.62
N TYR A 270 5.92 -8.16 8.38
CA TYR A 270 6.83 -8.36 7.25
C TYR A 270 7.53 -7.04 6.91
N LEU A 271 8.80 -6.96 7.32
CA LEU A 271 9.65 -5.78 7.15
C LEU A 271 10.26 -5.70 5.75
N ASN A 272 10.40 -6.82 5.04
CA ASN A 272 11.08 -6.89 3.74
C ASN A 272 12.54 -6.38 3.83
N PRO A 273 13.53 -7.26 4.17
CA PRO A 273 13.51 -8.71 3.99
C PRO A 273 13.10 -9.53 5.21
N LEU A 274 13.14 -8.97 6.42
CA LEU A 274 12.88 -9.75 7.64
C LEU A 274 11.39 -9.94 7.92
N ARG A 275 11.06 -11.01 8.63
CA ARG A 275 9.77 -11.23 9.29
C ARG A 275 9.98 -11.21 10.80
N VAL A 276 9.11 -10.50 11.51
CA VAL A 276 9.07 -10.42 12.97
C VAL A 276 7.70 -10.89 13.47
N ALA A 277 7.65 -11.44 14.68
CA ALA A 277 6.42 -11.65 15.45
C ALA A 277 6.78 -11.66 16.93
N PHE A 278 5.81 -11.58 17.83
CA PHE A 278 6.06 -11.68 19.28
C PHE A 278 5.37 -12.91 19.85
N ALA A 279 5.99 -13.54 20.84
CA ALA A 279 5.44 -14.68 21.56
C ALA A 279 6.08 -14.78 22.95
N ASN A 280 5.69 -15.75 23.77
CA ASN A 280 6.30 -15.92 25.10
C ASN A 280 7.81 -16.17 25.06
N GLU A 281 8.29 -16.76 23.97
CA GLU A 281 9.69 -17.02 23.65
C GLU A 281 10.50 -15.75 23.42
N GLY A 282 9.84 -14.62 23.13
CA GLY A 282 10.45 -13.33 22.81
C GLY A 282 9.99 -12.80 21.45
N MET A 283 10.79 -11.90 20.89
CA MET A 283 10.61 -11.42 19.52
C MET A 283 11.19 -12.44 18.54
N GLU A 284 10.34 -13.04 17.73
CA GLU A 284 10.72 -13.84 16.57
C GLU A 284 11.47 -12.98 15.55
N ILE A 285 12.56 -13.50 15.00
CA ILE A 285 13.26 -12.93 13.85
C ILE A 285 13.47 -14.07 12.85
N THR A 286 12.89 -13.91 11.65
CA THR A 286 12.94 -14.90 10.58
C THR A 286 13.32 -14.23 9.27
N ASN A 287 14.22 -14.86 8.51
CA ASN A 287 14.47 -14.54 7.12
C ASN A 287 13.59 -15.47 6.29
N PRO A 288 12.43 -15.00 5.77
CA PRO A 288 11.49 -15.83 5.02
C PRO A 288 12.06 -16.29 3.67
N LEU A 289 13.04 -15.58 3.11
CA LEU A 289 13.47 -15.72 1.71
C LEU A 289 12.28 -15.48 0.75
N ASP A 290 12.37 -15.98 -0.47
CA ASP A 290 11.30 -16.00 -1.47
C ASP A 290 10.33 -17.17 -1.34
N GLY A 291 10.61 -18.10 -0.44
CA GLY A 291 9.75 -19.23 -0.17
C GLY A 291 9.78 -20.27 -1.29
N PHE A 292 8.63 -20.88 -1.55
CA PHE A 292 8.46 -21.86 -2.62
C PHE A 292 7.03 -21.81 -3.15
N VAL A 293 6.81 -22.34 -4.34
CA VAL A 293 5.48 -22.47 -4.95
C VAL A 293 4.84 -23.79 -4.54
N GLN A 294 3.57 -23.77 -4.17
CA GLN A 294 2.79 -24.97 -3.87
C GLN A 294 1.53 -25.01 -4.73
N TYR A 295 1.14 -26.21 -5.13
CA TYR A 295 -0.02 -26.47 -5.99
C TYR A 295 -1.12 -27.19 -5.21
N TRP A 296 -2.37 -26.85 -5.51
CA TRP A 296 -3.58 -27.50 -5.03
C TRP A 296 -4.64 -27.61 -6.14
N ASN A 297 -5.67 -28.43 -5.91
CA ASN A 297 -6.79 -28.60 -6.83
C ASN A 297 -8.15 -28.69 -6.10
N PRO A 298 -8.54 -27.68 -5.30
CA PRO A 298 -9.83 -27.66 -4.62
C PRO A 298 -10.97 -27.63 -5.65
N GLU A 299 -11.95 -28.51 -5.47
CA GLU A 299 -13.18 -28.52 -6.30
C GLU A 299 -12.94 -28.66 -7.83
N GLY A 300 -11.75 -29.14 -8.23
CA GLY A 300 -11.37 -29.27 -9.63
C GLY A 300 -10.74 -28.02 -10.27
N TYR A 301 -10.60 -26.93 -9.51
CA TYR A 301 -9.83 -25.76 -9.90
C TYR A 301 -8.39 -25.87 -9.44
N GLN A 302 -7.45 -25.76 -10.37
CA GLN A 302 -6.03 -25.70 -10.02
C GLN A 302 -5.72 -24.32 -9.43
N THR A 303 -5.10 -24.29 -8.25
CA THR A 303 -4.67 -23.08 -7.55
C THR A 303 -3.25 -23.23 -7.04
N ILE A 304 -2.54 -22.11 -6.91
CA ILE A 304 -1.15 -22.09 -6.47
C ILE A 304 -0.90 -20.92 -5.52
N ALA A 305 0.14 -21.00 -4.71
CA ALA A 305 0.62 -19.89 -3.90
C ALA A 305 2.14 -19.94 -3.76
N GLN A 306 2.77 -18.78 -3.70
CA GLN A 306 4.17 -18.63 -3.31
C GLN A 306 4.24 -18.08 -1.88
N PHE A 307 4.88 -18.81 -0.99
CA PHE A 307 5.00 -18.43 0.42
C PHE A 307 6.23 -19.08 1.08
N PRO A 308 6.78 -18.47 2.13
CA PRO A 308 7.82 -19.09 2.93
C PRO A 308 7.23 -20.18 3.82
N ILE A 309 7.98 -21.25 4.06
CA ILE A 309 7.58 -22.23 5.06
C ILE A 309 7.47 -21.54 6.44
N ALA A 310 6.41 -21.84 7.20
CA ALA A 310 6.10 -21.20 8.49
C ALA A 310 7.01 -21.65 9.66
N LEU A 311 8.31 -21.77 9.41
CA LEU A 311 9.31 -22.18 10.39
C LEU A 311 10.06 -20.96 10.93
N LYS A 312 10.08 -20.82 12.25
CA LYS A 312 10.68 -19.66 12.94
C LYS A 312 12.17 -19.89 13.11
N ASP A 313 13.00 -18.90 12.81
CA ASP A 313 14.45 -19.09 12.83
C ASP A 313 15.05 -18.85 14.23
N ALA A 314 14.74 -17.71 14.86
CA ALA A 314 15.23 -17.39 16.20
C ALA A 314 14.25 -16.52 17.01
N TYR A 315 14.43 -16.52 18.33
CA TYR A 315 13.74 -15.64 19.26
C TYR A 315 14.75 -14.84 20.10
N LEU A 316 14.59 -13.52 20.11
CA LEU A 316 15.34 -12.61 20.97
C LEU A 316 14.53 -12.28 22.22
N LYS A 317 15.12 -12.46 23.41
CA LYS A 317 14.47 -12.15 24.69
C LYS A 317 15.47 -11.74 25.76
N SER A 318 15.05 -10.84 26.65
CA SER A 318 15.70 -10.62 27.94
C SER A 318 15.28 -11.69 28.96
N SER A 319 16.21 -12.11 29.83
CA SER A 319 15.89 -12.96 30.99
C SER A 319 14.96 -12.33 32.03
N ASP A 320 14.78 -11.00 31.98
CA ASP A 320 13.95 -10.25 32.93
C ASP A 320 12.46 -10.25 32.52
N LEU A 321 12.17 -10.61 31.26
CA LEU A 321 10.82 -10.79 30.75
C LEU A 321 10.24 -12.14 31.18
N ASN A 322 9.14 -12.09 31.94
CA ASN A 322 8.39 -13.27 32.35
C ASN A 322 7.66 -13.96 31.18
N VAL A 323 7.11 -15.13 31.44
CA VAL A 323 6.06 -15.70 30.57
C VAL A 323 4.80 -14.85 30.72
N GLY A 324 4.14 -14.52 29.61
CA GLY A 324 2.98 -13.62 29.61
C GLY A 324 3.33 -12.14 29.77
N TYR A 325 4.54 -11.74 29.34
CA TYR A 325 4.87 -10.32 29.17
C TYR A 325 3.91 -9.68 28.15
N VAL A 326 3.96 -8.36 28.02
CA VAL A 326 3.12 -7.61 27.07
C VAL A 326 3.95 -6.81 26.10
N THR A 327 3.43 -6.61 24.90
CA THR A 327 3.95 -5.64 23.92
C THR A 327 3.11 -4.36 23.97
N GLU A 328 3.78 -3.21 23.92
CA GLU A 328 3.15 -1.89 23.83
C GLU A 328 3.80 -1.14 22.66
N VAL A 329 3.00 -0.63 21.71
CA VAL A 329 3.49 0.32 20.70
C VAL A 329 3.74 1.64 21.39
N ILE A 330 4.99 2.12 21.34
CA ILE A 330 5.42 3.32 22.08
C ILE A 330 5.71 4.51 21.17
N ASP A 331 5.85 4.26 19.87
CA ASP A 331 6.03 5.24 18.81
C ASP A 331 5.79 4.60 17.44
N TYR A 332 5.46 5.39 16.43
CA TYR A 332 5.38 4.95 15.03
C TYR A 332 5.47 6.15 14.08
N SER A 333 5.77 5.87 12.81
CA SER A 333 5.80 6.82 11.71
C SER A 333 5.41 6.10 10.40
N ASP A 334 5.58 6.73 9.23
CA ASP A 334 5.04 6.22 7.96
C ASP A 334 5.45 4.78 7.60
N SER A 335 6.67 4.35 7.94
CA SER A 335 7.15 2.98 7.68
C SER A 335 7.84 2.33 8.89
N MET A 336 7.70 2.90 10.09
CA MET A 336 8.37 2.43 11.31
C MET A 336 7.39 2.25 12.47
N VAL A 337 7.65 1.25 13.32
CA VAL A 337 7.00 1.08 14.61
C VAL A 337 8.02 0.75 15.70
N LYS A 338 7.91 1.40 16.87
CA LYS A 338 8.66 1.06 18.09
C LYS A 338 7.77 0.30 19.07
N VAL A 339 8.28 -0.84 19.55
CA VAL A 339 7.53 -1.73 20.44
C VAL A 339 8.33 -1.98 21.72
N ALA A 340 7.73 -1.70 22.88
CA ALA A 340 8.27 -2.08 24.17
C ALA A 340 7.75 -3.46 24.59
N MET A 341 8.65 -4.34 25.03
CA MET A 341 8.35 -5.61 25.69
C MET A 341 8.46 -5.40 27.20
N LYS A 342 7.37 -5.68 27.93
CA LYS A 342 7.19 -5.26 29.33
C LYS A 342 6.56 -6.36 30.16
N ASN A 343 6.87 -6.48 31.44
CA ASN A 343 6.21 -7.47 32.31
C ASN A 343 4.72 -7.17 32.59
N ASN A 344 4.30 -5.90 32.47
CA ASN A 344 2.91 -5.46 32.35
C ASN A 344 2.88 -4.02 31.78
N LEU A 345 1.70 -3.49 31.40
CA LEU A 345 1.60 -2.16 30.77
C LEU A 345 2.08 -1.00 31.65
N LEU A 346 2.15 -1.19 32.97
CA LEU A 346 2.63 -0.17 33.92
C LEU A 346 4.07 -0.41 34.38
N SER A 347 4.71 -1.50 33.93
CA SER A 347 6.08 -1.81 34.30
C SER A 347 7.09 -1.05 33.45
N GLU A 348 8.34 -1.29 33.80
CA GLU A 348 9.55 -0.91 33.09
C GLU A 348 9.55 -1.44 31.64
N ASP A 349 10.25 -0.71 30.77
CA ASP A 349 10.47 -1.03 29.36
C ASP A 349 11.71 -1.95 29.24
N GLU A 350 11.55 -3.25 29.53
CA GLU A 350 12.67 -4.21 29.63
C GLU A 350 13.50 -4.29 28.33
N VAL A 351 12.80 -4.28 27.19
CA VAL A 351 13.38 -4.29 25.85
C VAL A 351 12.52 -3.41 24.95
N VAL A 352 13.15 -2.53 24.17
CA VAL A 352 12.50 -1.75 23.11
C VAL A 352 13.06 -2.18 21.78
N VAL A 353 12.19 -2.40 20.80
CA VAL A 353 12.58 -2.79 19.44
C VAL A 353 12.07 -1.75 18.44
N THR A 354 12.92 -1.35 17.50
CA THR A 354 12.56 -0.48 16.39
C THR A 354 12.51 -1.34 15.13
N LEU A 355 11.33 -1.37 14.49
CA LEU A 355 11.05 -2.14 13.29
C LEU A 355 10.73 -1.17 12.15
N VAL A 356 11.42 -1.31 11.02
CA VAL A 356 11.27 -0.41 9.86
C VAL A 356 11.05 -1.26 8.61
N GLN A 357 9.98 -1.00 7.89
CA GLN A 357 9.72 -1.61 6.59
C GLN A 357 10.78 -1.11 5.60
N GLY A 358 11.40 -2.04 4.87
CA GLY A 358 12.54 -1.76 4.03
C GLY A 358 13.88 -1.70 4.76
N SER A 359 13.95 -1.91 6.08
CA SER A 359 15.25 -2.04 6.73
C SER A 359 15.71 -3.49 6.74
N PRO A 360 16.98 -3.79 6.36
CA PRO A 360 17.55 -5.12 6.57
C PRO A 360 17.85 -5.42 8.05
N TYR A 361 17.65 -4.44 8.96
CA TYR A 361 17.92 -4.57 10.38
C TYR A 361 16.65 -4.55 11.22
N VAL A 362 16.72 -5.24 12.36
CA VAL A 362 15.94 -4.92 13.56
C VAL A 362 16.89 -4.33 14.59
N PHE A 363 16.53 -3.17 15.14
CA PHE A 363 17.28 -2.52 16.21
C PHE A 363 16.62 -2.76 17.56
N VAL A 364 17.44 -2.96 18.59
CA VAL A 364 16.99 -3.34 19.92
C VAL A 364 17.78 -2.59 20.97
N GLU A 365 17.08 -2.03 21.96
CA GLU A 365 17.64 -1.38 23.14
C GLU A 365 17.09 -2.08 24.39
N THR A 366 17.87 -2.23 25.45
CA THR A 366 17.44 -2.95 26.67
C THR A 366 17.79 -2.21 27.95
N ALA A 367 16.98 -2.40 29.00
CA ALA A 367 17.29 -1.92 30.35
C ALA A 367 18.48 -2.69 30.95
N ASN A 368 18.50 -4.03 30.80
CA ASN A 368 19.54 -4.87 31.39
C ASN A 368 20.48 -5.46 30.33
N LYS A 369 21.65 -4.83 30.20
CA LYS A 369 22.75 -5.22 29.31
C LYS A 369 23.24 -6.67 29.44
N ASN A 370 22.93 -7.35 30.55
CA ASN A 370 23.41 -8.70 30.83
C ASN A 370 22.38 -9.80 30.54
N SER A 371 21.18 -9.43 30.10
CA SER A 371 20.01 -10.32 30.07
C SER A 371 19.67 -10.88 28.68
N MET A 372 20.24 -10.31 27.61
CA MET A 372 19.81 -10.58 26.24
C MET A 372 20.27 -11.94 25.74
N THR A 373 19.33 -12.69 25.16
CA THR A 373 19.57 -14.00 24.61
C THR A 373 18.85 -14.16 23.27
N LEU A 374 19.58 -14.64 22.27
CA LEU A 374 19.03 -15.09 21.00
C LEU A 374 18.98 -16.63 21.02
N THR A 375 17.78 -17.19 20.92
CA THR A 375 17.54 -18.64 20.95
C THR A 375 17.14 -19.10 19.55
N MET A 376 17.94 -19.97 18.95
CA MET A 376 17.71 -20.52 17.62
C MET A 376 16.90 -21.81 17.69
N ASP A 377 16.25 -22.16 16.57
CA ASP A 377 15.57 -23.46 16.40
C ASP A 377 16.53 -24.62 16.76
N SER A 378 16.13 -25.39 17.78
CA SER A 378 16.91 -26.51 18.31
C SER A 378 17.07 -27.69 17.34
N SER A 379 16.26 -27.74 16.27
CA SER A 379 16.33 -28.77 15.23
C SER A 379 17.44 -28.52 14.20
N VAL A 380 18.05 -27.34 14.22
CA VAL A 380 19.02 -26.90 13.21
C VAL A 380 20.43 -26.86 13.82
N THR A 381 21.44 -27.22 13.02
CA THR A 381 22.84 -27.09 13.45
C THR A 381 23.26 -25.62 13.35
N ILE A 382 23.78 -25.08 14.45
CA ILE A 382 24.23 -23.69 14.55
C ILE A 382 25.75 -23.62 14.52
N GLU A 383 26.28 -22.72 13.68
CA GLU A 383 27.70 -22.37 13.63
C GLU A 383 27.87 -20.87 13.84
N TYR A 384 28.98 -20.47 14.48
CA TYR A 384 29.27 -19.07 14.78
C TYR A 384 30.56 -18.64 14.07
N TYR A 385 30.58 -17.42 13.55
CA TYR A 385 31.71 -16.83 12.83
C TYR A 385 31.99 -15.41 13.29
N ASN A 386 33.25 -14.98 13.20
CA ASN A 386 33.63 -13.58 13.37
C ASN A 386 33.48 -12.80 12.05
N LEU A 387 33.66 -11.48 12.10
CA LEU A 387 33.55 -10.57 10.94
C LEU A 387 34.53 -10.87 9.79
N GLN A 388 35.57 -11.66 10.02
CA GLN A 388 36.51 -12.11 8.99
C GLN A 388 36.11 -13.47 8.38
N GLY A 389 34.92 -13.98 8.69
CA GLY A 389 34.42 -15.27 8.22
C GLY A 389 35.13 -16.48 8.85
N GLN A 390 35.81 -16.29 9.98
CA GLN A 390 36.51 -17.37 10.68
C GLN A 390 35.58 -18.01 11.71
N LYS A 391 35.46 -19.34 11.67
CA LYS A 391 34.60 -20.09 12.58
C LYS A 391 35.10 -19.97 14.03
N ILE A 392 34.20 -19.61 14.93
CA ILE A 392 34.43 -19.53 16.37
C ILE A 392 34.22 -20.93 16.96
N THR A 393 35.19 -21.39 17.75
CA THR A 393 35.17 -22.72 18.38
C THR A 393 35.29 -22.68 19.90
N THR A 394 35.46 -21.49 20.46
CA THR A 394 35.45 -21.26 21.91
C THR A 394 34.02 -21.01 22.39
N PRO A 395 33.68 -21.40 23.63
CA PRO A 395 32.34 -21.17 24.19
C PRO A 395 32.06 -19.68 24.49
N THR A 396 33.09 -18.85 24.47
CA THR A 396 32.99 -17.40 24.69
C THR A 396 33.79 -16.67 23.60
N HIS A 397 33.26 -15.55 23.14
CA HIS A 397 33.87 -14.65 22.15
C HIS A 397 33.63 -13.19 22.57
N GLN A 398 34.63 -12.32 22.46
CA GLN A 398 34.49 -10.89 22.77
C GLN A 398 34.78 -10.10 21.51
N ASP A 399 33.79 -9.36 21.02
CA ASP A 399 33.87 -8.64 19.76
C ASP A 399 32.68 -7.66 19.64
N GLN A 400 32.67 -6.86 18.57
CA GLN A 400 31.58 -5.94 18.23
C GLN A 400 30.47 -6.61 17.42
N ALA A 401 30.69 -7.83 16.92
CA ALA A 401 29.68 -8.59 16.21
C ALA A 401 29.95 -10.10 16.22
N ILE A 402 28.92 -10.86 15.89
CA ILE A 402 29.00 -12.30 15.63
C ILE A 402 28.03 -12.67 14.52
N ILE A 403 28.44 -13.59 13.64
CA ILE A 403 27.56 -14.14 12.62
C ILE A 403 27.07 -15.51 13.10
N VAL A 404 25.75 -15.70 13.09
CA VAL A 404 25.07 -16.95 13.38
C VAL A 404 24.68 -17.58 12.04
N LYS A 405 25.21 -18.78 11.77
CA LYS A 405 24.85 -19.59 10.62
C LYS A 405 23.93 -20.73 11.06
N MET A 406 22.75 -20.79 10.46
CA MET A 406 21.84 -21.94 10.51
C MET A 406 22.16 -22.85 9.33
N VAL A 407 22.77 -24.00 9.60
CA VAL A 407 23.22 -24.93 8.56
C VAL A 407 22.04 -25.74 8.05
N GLN A 408 21.80 -25.71 6.74
CA GLN A 408 20.75 -26.48 6.06
C GLN A 408 19.40 -26.30 6.75
N ARG A 409 18.94 -25.05 6.87
CA ARG A 409 17.60 -24.72 7.34
C ARG A 409 16.58 -25.12 6.28
N HIS A 410 15.55 -25.87 6.67
CA HIS A 410 14.43 -26.22 5.80
C HIS A 410 13.75 -24.94 5.29
N SER A 411 13.72 -24.76 3.97
CA SER A 411 13.25 -23.54 3.31
C SER A 411 11.98 -23.73 2.48
N GLY A 412 11.64 -24.98 2.14
CA GLY A 412 10.47 -25.28 1.32
C GLY A 412 10.46 -26.73 0.86
N TYR A 413 9.67 -27.02 -0.15
CA TYR A 413 9.57 -28.34 -0.76
C TYR A 413 9.76 -28.26 -2.26
N ASP A 414 10.32 -29.32 -2.84
CA ASP A 414 10.19 -29.60 -4.27
C ASP A 414 8.72 -29.95 -4.55
N THR A 415 8.01 -29.15 -5.35
CA THR A 415 6.58 -29.35 -5.63
C THR A 415 6.35 -29.47 -7.13
N SER A 416 5.21 -30.07 -7.51
CA SER A 416 4.80 -30.09 -8.91
C SER A 416 3.28 -30.23 -9.06
N PRO A 417 2.71 -29.78 -10.19
CA PRO A 417 1.31 -30.00 -10.50
C PRO A 417 0.93 -31.50 -10.48
N PRO A 418 -0.34 -31.85 -10.17
CA PRO A 418 -1.42 -30.93 -9.81
C PRO A 418 -1.44 -30.53 -8.31
N ALA A 419 -0.78 -31.30 -7.43
CA ALA A 419 -0.70 -31.02 -5.98
C ALA A 419 0.38 -31.89 -5.29
N ASN A 420 1.46 -32.21 -6.00
CA ASN A 420 2.49 -33.11 -5.49
C ASN A 420 3.48 -32.36 -4.62
N VAL A 421 3.74 -32.90 -3.42
CA VAL A 421 4.81 -32.46 -2.52
C VAL A 421 5.91 -33.50 -2.51
N GLY A 422 7.09 -33.09 -2.91
CA GLY A 422 8.31 -33.88 -3.06
C GLY A 422 9.23 -33.77 -1.84
N GLN A 423 10.54 -33.69 -2.09
CA GLN A 423 11.54 -33.65 -1.03
C GLN A 423 11.65 -32.24 -0.40
N ALA A 424 11.95 -32.20 0.88
CA ALA A 424 12.29 -30.95 1.56
C ALA A 424 13.55 -30.31 0.94
N GLN A 425 13.51 -28.99 0.77
CA GLN A 425 14.61 -28.16 0.32
C GLN A 425 15.27 -27.47 1.51
N TYR A 426 16.58 -27.26 1.44
CA TYR A 426 17.36 -26.72 2.54
C TYR A 426 18.33 -25.67 2.03
N THR A 427 18.48 -24.61 2.81
CA THR A 427 19.42 -23.52 2.54
C THR A 427 20.13 -23.10 3.81
N ASP A 428 21.36 -22.61 3.69
CA ASP A 428 22.04 -22.00 4.84
C ASP A 428 21.44 -20.60 5.05
N LYS A 429 21.15 -20.22 6.29
CA LYS A 429 20.75 -18.85 6.65
C LYS A 429 21.79 -18.21 7.55
N TYR A 430 22.05 -16.92 7.36
CA TYR A 430 23.03 -16.17 8.13
C TYR A 430 22.39 -14.95 8.78
N TYR A 431 22.71 -14.73 10.05
CA TYR A 431 22.31 -13.56 10.81
C TYR A 431 23.56 -12.87 11.35
N LEU A 432 23.71 -11.58 11.06
CA LEU A 432 24.70 -10.73 11.68
C LEU A 432 24.09 -10.08 12.93
N VAL A 433 24.72 -10.26 14.08
CA VAL A 433 24.36 -9.60 15.33
C VAL A 433 25.45 -8.59 15.68
N ASN A 434 25.13 -7.31 15.61
CA ASN A 434 26.02 -6.21 16.00
C ASN A 434 25.73 -5.77 17.43
N VAL A 435 26.77 -5.55 18.21
CA VAL A 435 26.71 -5.15 19.62
C VAL A 435 27.69 -3.99 19.89
N PRO A 436 27.60 -3.32 21.05
CA PRO A 436 28.53 -2.26 21.41
C PRO A 436 29.94 -2.80 21.63
N ASN A 437 30.91 -1.90 21.73
CA ASN A 437 32.27 -2.24 22.12
C ASN A 437 32.32 -3.00 23.44
N ASN A 438 33.36 -3.83 23.62
CA ASN A 438 33.62 -4.61 24.83
C ASN A 438 32.55 -5.65 25.19
N SER A 439 31.59 -5.92 24.30
CA SER A 439 30.55 -6.93 24.50
C SER A 439 31.08 -8.36 24.43
N THR A 440 30.44 -9.27 25.17
CA THR A 440 30.80 -10.68 25.23
C THR A 440 29.64 -11.56 24.80
N PHE A 441 29.94 -12.53 23.94
CA PHE A 441 29.04 -13.59 23.48
C PHE A 441 29.36 -14.90 24.21
N THR A 442 28.34 -15.56 24.74
CA THR A 442 28.43 -16.92 25.29
C THR A 442 27.58 -17.86 24.44
N MET A 443 28.22 -18.83 23.80
CA MET A 443 27.59 -19.76 22.87
C MET A 443 27.30 -21.10 23.55
N ASN A 444 26.03 -21.48 23.55
CA ASN A 444 25.52 -22.81 23.91
C ASN A 444 24.76 -23.39 22.71
N ASN A 445 24.57 -24.72 22.66
CA ASN A 445 24.10 -25.48 21.47
C ASN A 445 23.21 -24.71 20.47
N ASN A 446 22.09 -24.13 20.92
CA ASN A 446 21.17 -23.33 20.12
C ASN A 446 20.83 -21.99 20.78
N GLN A 447 21.71 -21.48 21.64
CA GLN A 447 21.48 -20.27 22.41
C GLN A 447 22.74 -19.40 22.43
N LEU A 448 22.58 -18.15 22.03
CA LEU A 448 23.59 -17.11 22.11
C LEU A 448 23.20 -16.11 23.20
N SER A 449 23.87 -16.16 24.34
CA SER A 449 23.70 -15.15 25.41
C SER A 449 24.68 -14.00 25.19
N MET A 450 24.21 -12.78 25.41
CA MET A 450 24.95 -11.55 25.16
C MET A 450 25.07 -10.74 26.45
N THR A 451 26.29 -10.32 26.76
CA THR A 451 26.57 -9.27 27.75
C THR A 451 27.05 -8.05 26.98
N LEU A 452 26.21 -7.04 26.89
CA LEU A 452 26.49 -5.80 26.16
C LEU A 452 27.47 -4.95 26.98
N GLY A 453 28.53 -4.47 26.31
CA GLY A 453 29.60 -3.71 26.95
C GLY A 453 29.26 -2.24 27.13
N ASP A 454 29.84 -1.39 26.29
CA ASP A 454 29.81 0.06 26.48
C ASP A 454 28.42 0.69 26.28
N GLY A 455 27.48 -0.02 25.65
CA GLY A 455 26.11 0.45 25.41
C GLY A 455 25.04 -0.60 25.74
N ASN A 456 23.77 -0.26 25.54
CA ASN A 456 22.61 -1.11 25.84
C ASN A 456 21.79 -1.48 24.59
N TYR A 457 22.39 -1.36 23.40
CA TYR A 457 21.73 -1.59 22.12
C TYR A 457 22.35 -2.78 21.39
N LEU A 458 21.63 -3.33 20.41
CA LEU A 458 22.13 -4.28 19.42
C LEU A 458 21.32 -4.14 18.11
N SER A 459 21.87 -4.62 17.00
CA SER A 459 21.13 -4.77 15.75
C SER A 459 21.28 -6.18 15.18
N ILE A 460 20.25 -6.65 14.50
CA ILE A 460 20.24 -7.97 13.87
C ILE A 460 19.83 -7.81 12.40
N ALA A 461 20.66 -8.29 11.49
CA ALA A 461 20.35 -8.35 10.06
C ALA A 461 20.43 -9.77 9.53
N ALA A 462 19.61 -10.09 8.54
CA ALA A 462 19.87 -11.22 7.66
C ALA A 462 20.93 -10.82 6.63
N ILE A 463 21.90 -11.69 6.38
CA ILE A 463 22.88 -11.52 5.29
C ILE A 463 22.87 -12.78 4.42
N ASN A 464 23.26 -12.67 3.15
CA ASN A 464 23.22 -13.82 2.25
C ASN A 464 24.40 -14.77 2.47
N ASP A 465 25.57 -14.20 2.77
CA ASP A 465 26.79 -14.97 3.02
C ASP A 465 27.80 -14.23 3.93
N LEU A 466 28.85 -14.95 4.35
CA LEU A 466 29.85 -14.43 5.28
C LEU A 466 30.66 -13.25 4.75
N SER A 467 30.79 -13.09 3.43
CA SER A 467 31.56 -12.01 2.82
C SER A 467 30.88 -10.65 2.92
N GLU A 468 29.55 -10.63 3.03
CA GLU A 468 28.76 -9.41 3.22
C GLU A 468 28.83 -8.88 4.67
N ALA A 469 29.27 -9.71 5.63
CA ALA A 469 29.18 -9.40 7.05
C ALA A 469 29.85 -8.08 7.45
N MET A 470 30.98 -7.73 6.82
CA MET A 470 31.68 -6.46 7.12
C MET A 470 30.89 -5.25 6.62
N PHE A 471 30.27 -5.35 5.43
CA PHE A 471 29.43 -4.29 4.88
C PHE A 471 28.28 -4.02 5.85
N TYR A 472 27.45 -5.02 6.14
CA TYR A 472 26.33 -4.87 7.07
C TYR A 472 26.76 -4.54 8.52
N HIS A 473 27.99 -4.84 8.93
CA HIS A 473 28.48 -4.42 10.24
C HIS A 473 28.69 -2.91 10.32
N ASN A 474 29.24 -2.31 9.27
CA ASN A 474 29.56 -0.88 9.24
C ASN A 474 28.30 -0.01 9.27
N HIS A 475 27.20 -0.47 8.69
CA HIS A 475 25.90 0.19 8.72
C HIS A 475 25.02 -0.21 9.92
N GLY A 476 25.39 -1.27 10.66
CA GLY A 476 24.58 -1.85 11.73
C GLY A 476 24.43 -1.01 13.02
N TYR A 477 24.90 0.23 13.00
CA TYR A 477 24.83 1.18 14.12
C TYR A 477 24.05 2.46 13.77
N SER A 478 23.55 2.55 12.55
CA SER A 478 22.84 3.70 12.00
C SER A 478 21.35 3.37 12.01
N MET A 479 20.75 3.57 13.17
CA MET A 479 19.36 3.21 13.42
C MET A 479 18.44 4.25 12.79
N ILE A 480 17.55 3.80 11.90
CA ILE A 480 16.42 4.63 11.47
C ILE A 480 15.48 4.74 12.68
N THR A 481 15.35 5.95 13.22
CA THR A 481 14.57 6.19 14.44
C THR A 481 13.21 6.82 14.18
N ASP A 482 13.00 7.37 12.98
CA ASP A 482 11.78 8.00 12.52
C ASP A 482 11.79 8.09 10.97
N THR A 483 10.64 8.21 10.32
CA THR A 483 10.49 8.18 8.86
C THR A 483 9.45 9.18 8.38
N SER A 484 9.77 9.92 7.32
CA SER A 484 8.84 10.82 6.64
C SER A 484 8.77 10.46 5.15
N ILE A 485 7.60 10.04 4.70
CA ILE A 485 7.25 9.83 3.31
C ILE A 485 6.24 10.91 2.93
N THR A 486 6.61 11.74 1.96
CA THR A 486 5.83 12.90 1.50
C THR A 486 5.77 12.91 -0.02
N TYR A 487 4.78 13.60 -0.58
CA TYR A 487 4.63 13.72 -2.02
C TYR A 487 4.43 15.17 -2.47
N GLU A 488 4.85 15.45 -3.70
CA GLU A 488 4.63 16.70 -4.42
C GLU A 488 4.07 16.40 -5.80
N ILE A 489 3.10 17.21 -6.23
CA ILE A 489 2.48 17.14 -7.55
C ILE A 489 3.02 18.28 -8.41
N ASP A 490 3.88 17.96 -9.38
CA ASP A 490 4.21 18.89 -10.46
C ASP A 490 3.06 18.94 -11.44
N LYS A 491 2.24 19.98 -11.28
CA LYS A 491 1.03 20.17 -12.06
C LYS A 491 1.30 20.39 -13.55
N MET A 492 2.39 21.09 -13.89
CA MET A 492 2.70 21.43 -15.27
C MET A 492 3.16 20.18 -16.04
N ASN A 493 4.00 19.36 -15.42
CA ASN A 493 4.52 18.14 -16.03
C ASN A 493 3.65 16.90 -15.78
N SER A 494 2.60 17.01 -14.96
CA SER A 494 1.75 15.91 -14.54
C SER A 494 2.53 14.76 -13.90
N MET A 495 3.46 15.12 -13.01
CA MET A 495 4.36 14.18 -12.32
C MET A 495 4.12 14.19 -10.82
N VAL A 496 4.26 13.03 -10.21
CA VAL A 496 4.19 12.80 -8.77
C VAL A 496 5.59 12.46 -8.29
N TYR A 497 6.12 13.31 -7.43
CA TYR A 497 7.39 13.09 -6.74
C TYR A 497 7.08 12.57 -5.35
N THR A 498 7.65 11.43 -4.96
CA THR A 498 7.50 10.90 -3.58
C THR A 498 8.87 10.82 -2.94
N ASP A 499 9.06 11.59 -1.88
CA ASP A 499 10.28 11.64 -1.09
C ASP A 499 10.20 10.64 0.06
N TYR A 500 11.14 9.70 0.13
CA TYR A 500 11.30 8.74 1.21
C TYR A 500 12.48 9.15 2.07
N GLN A 501 12.20 9.67 3.27
CA GLN A 501 13.22 10.24 4.16
C GLN A 501 13.28 9.49 5.49
N MET A 502 14.50 9.17 5.91
CA MET A 502 14.79 8.40 7.11
C MET A 502 15.60 9.25 8.08
N ILE A 503 15.08 9.44 9.30
CA ILE A 503 15.79 10.16 10.36
C ILE A 503 16.67 9.15 11.09
N VAL A 504 17.97 9.46 11.19
CA VAL A 504 18.97 8.48 11.61
C VAL A 504 19.56 8.83 12.97
N GLN A 505 19.59 7.85 13.86
CA GLN A 505 20.38 7.85 15.07
C GLN A 505 21.61 6.93 14.93
N ASN A 506 22.78 7.56 14.91
CA ASN A 506 24.07 6.88 14.93
C ASN A 506 24.45 6.53 16.37
N LEU A 507 24.33 5.26 16.71
CA LEU A 507 24.57 4.73 18.06
C LEU A 507 26.06 4.73 18.45
N LYS A 508 26.95 4.85 17.46
CA LYS A 508 28.40 5.08 17.65
C LYS A 508 28.73 6.55 17.47
N SER A 509 29.68 7.06 18.26
CA SER A 509 30.16 8.44 18.11
C SER A 509 31.08 8.68 16.92
N THR A 510 31.68 7.61 16.38
CA THR A 510 32.61 7.66 15.23
C THR A 510 32.55 6.33 14.46
N ASN A 511 33.01 6.32 13.21
CA ASN A 511 33.16 5.13 12.37
C ASN A 511 31.83 4.36 12.18
N PHE A 512 30.79 5.08 11.78
CA PHE A 512 29.52 4.53 11.28
C PHE A 512 29.37 4.98 9.82
N GLU A 513 28.64 4.19 9.04
CA GLU A 513 28.26 4.52 7.67
C GLU A 513 26.76 4.87 7.63
N SER A 514 26.24 5.36 6.50
CA SER A 514 24.81 5.67 6.33
C SER A 514 23.90 4.47 6.65
N PRO A 515 22.59 4.65 6.93
CA PRO A 515 21.69 3.49 7.06
C PRO A 515 21.59 2.74 5.72
N LEU A 516 21.08 1.50 5.79
CA LEU A 516 20.73 0.71 4.60
C LEU A 516 19.21 0.63 4.44
N LEU A 517 18.77 0.72 3.18
CA LEU A 517 17.39 0.52 2.76
C LEU A 517 17.32 -0.59 1.72
N ALA A 518 16.36 -1.49 1.85
CA ALA A 518 16.04 -2.56 0.92
C ALA A 518 14.83 -2.13 0.08
N LEU A 519 15.11 -1.45 -1.04
CA LEU A 519 14.10 -0.88 -1.92
C LEU A 519 13.31 -1.98 -2.62
N MET A 520 11.99 -1.81 -2.66
CA MET A 520 11.06 -2.69 -3.36
C MET A 520 11.05 -2.41 -4.88
N PRO A 521 10.58 -3.35 -5.73
CA PRO A 521 10.51 -3.17 -7.19
C PRO A 521 9.89 -1.86 -7.67
N HIS A 522 8.71 -1.48 -7.17
CA HIS A 522 8.06 -0.22 -7.55
C HIS A 522 8.80 1.04 -7.05
N GLN A 523 9.81 0.90 -6.18
CA GLN A 523 10.61 2.03 -5.71
C GLN A 523 11.84 2.21 -6.60
N TYR A 524 12.69 1.19 -6.71
CA TYR A 524 13.95 1.34 -7.44
C TYR A 524 13.74 1.48 -8.96
N LYS A 525 12.62 1.00 -9.53
CA LYS A 525 12.33 1.15 -10.96
C LYS A 525 11.95 2.59 -11.34
N TYR A 526 11.46 3.36 -10.38
CA TYR A 526 10.98 4.72 -10.58
C TYR A 526 11.82 5.76 -9.82
N SER A 527 13.06 5.42 -9.46
CA SER A 527 13.99 6.29 -8.75
C SER A 527 15.38 6.26 -9.38
N ASP A 528 16.15 7.32 -9.18
CA ASP A 528 17.59 7.36 -9.48
C ASP A 528 18.46 6.91 -8.28
N ALA A 529 17.89 6.15 -7.35
CA ALA A 529 18.60 5.66 -6.17
C ALA A 529 19.86 4.87 -6.55
N LEU A 530 20.98 5.18 -5.90
CA LEU A 530 22.24 4.46 -6.11
C LEU A 530 22.21 3.16 -5.31
N LEU A 531 22.17 2.04 -6.03
CA LEU A 531 22.06 0.70 -5.46
C LEU A 531 23.45 0.09 -5.30
N SER A 532 23.64 -0.61 -4.18
CA SER A 532 24.81 -1.45 -3.94
C SER A 532 24.74 -2.75 -4.75
N ASP A 533 25.81 -3.55 -4.69
CA ASP A 533 25.86 -4.88 -5.31
C ASP A 533 25.00 -5.93 -4.55
N TYR A 534 24.42 -5.58 -3.40
CA TYR A 534 23.69 -6.49 -2.53
C TYR A 534 22.17 -6.42 -2.72
N SER A 535 21.51 -7.55 -2.53
CA SER A 535 20.06 -7.68 -2.68
C SER A 535 19.50 -8.83 -1.84
N TYR A 536 18.18 -8.84 -1.66
CA TYR A 536 17.44 -9.93 -1.02
C TYR A 536 16.36 -10.45 -1.94
N ARG A 537 16.35 -11.75 -2.21
CA ARG A 537 15.24 -12.38 -2.91
C ARG A 537 14.12 -12.70 -1.90
N THR A 538 12.93 -12.16 -2.14
CA THR A 538 11.75 -12.31 -1.27
C THR A 538 10.50 -12.63 -2.09
N VAL A 539 9.37 -12.92 -1.42
CA VAL A 539 8.05 -13.10 -2.07
C VAL A 539 7.54 -11.83 -2.78
N ARG A 540 8.21 -10.68 -2.58
CA ARG A 540 7.92 -9.40 -3.23
C ARG A 540 8.80 -9.08 -4.43
N GLY A 541 9.60 -10.02 -4.89
CA GLY A 541 10.64 -9.73 -5.86
C GLY A 541 12.03 -9.65 -5.23
N THR A 542 12.96 -9.12 -6.00
CA THR A 542 14.30 -8.79 -5.52
C THR A 542 14.26 -7.41 -4.85
N LEU A 543 14.56 -7.33 -3.57
CA LEU A 543 14.79 -6.07 -2.87
C LEU A 543 16.24 -5.65 -3.12
N LYS A 544 16.47 -4.42 -3.58
CA LYS A 544 17.82 -3.91 -3.87
C LYS A 544 18.30 -3.01 -2.73
N VAL A 545 19.54 -3.20 -2.29
CA VAL A 545 20.06 -2.48 -1.12
C VAL A 545 20.68 -1.16 -1.55
N MET A 546 20.23 -0.08 -0.92
CA MET A 546 20.74 1.29 -1.04
C MET A 546 21.46 1.70 0.25
N GLU A 547 22.59 2.40 0.11
CA GLU A 547 23.23 3.14 1.20
C GLU A 547 22.70 4.59 1.21
N GLY A 548 22.12 5.02 2.33
CA GLY A 548 21.58 6.36 2.46
C GLY A 548 20.23 6.42 3.17
N SER A 549 19.84 7.63 3.54
CA SER A 549 18.61 7.94 4.28
C SER A 549 17.55 8.63 3.43
N TYR A 550 17.76 8.77 2.12
CA TYR A 550 16.87 9.49 1.23
C TYR A 550 16.88 8.92 -0.18
N PHE A 551 15.70 8.72 -0.77
CA PHE A 551 15.51 8.57 -2.21
C PHE A 551 14.16 9.15 -2.62
N GLN A 552 13.96 9.32 -3.93
CA GLN A 552 12.72 9.87 -4.49
C GLN A 552 12.24 8.98 -5.62
N THR A 553 10.93 8.70 -5.66
CA THR A 553 10.29 8.09 -6.83
C THR A 553 9.58 9.16 -7.66
N ILE A 554 9.50 8.93 -8.97
CA ILE A 554 8.84 9.83 -9.92
C ILE A 554 7.88 9.02 -10.79
N LEU A 555 6.58 9.32 -10.69
CA LEU A 555 5.50 8.64 -11.42
C LEU A 555 4.69 9.64 -12.23
N SER A 556 4.25 9.25 -13.43
CA SER A 556 3.39 10.11 -14.25
C SER A 556 1.91 9.91 -13.92
N PHE A 557 1.20 11.02 -13.76
CA PHE A 557 -0.25 11.03 -13.68
C PHE A 557 -0.84 11.22 -15.06
N ASN A 558 -1.71 10.29 -15.48
CA ASN A 558 -2.27 10.28 -16.83
C ASN A 558 -3.78 10.59 -16.83
N GLY A 559 -4.28 11.19 -15.75
CA GLY A 559 -5.68 11.62 -15.63
C GLY A 559 -6.66 10.50 -15.24
N LEU A 560 -7.78 10.93 -14.67
CA LEU A 560 -8.88 10.08 -14.23
C LEU A 560 -10.21 10.72 -14.62
N LEU A 561 -11.18 9.92 -15.06
CA LEU A 561 -12.49 10.40 -15.51
C LEU A 561 -13.67 9.67 -14.85
N PRO A 562 -14.85 10.32 -14.78
CA PRO A 562 -16.05 9.67 -14.26
C PRO A 562 -16.62 8.63 -15.22
N GLY A 563 -16.26 8.64 -16.51
CA GLY A 563 -16.78 7.70 -17.50
C GLY A 563 -16.21 7.99 -18.89
N TYR A 564 -17.00 7.73 -19.92
CA TYR A 564 -16.62 7.95 -21.32
C TYR A 564 -17.56 8.92 -22.05
N THR A 565 -17.05 9.60 -23.06
CA THR A 565 -17.87 10.41 -23.98
C THR A 565 -18.71 9.54 -24.93
N LEU A 566 -19.73 10.14 -25.55
CA LEU A 566 -20.61 9.51 -26.56
C LEU A 566 -19.80 8.73 -27.62
N PRO A 567 -20.09 7.42 -27.82
CA PRO A 567 -19.50 6.66 -28.91
C PRO A 567 -19.88 7.20 -30.29
N GLU A 568 -18.90 7.21 -31.21
CA GLU A 568 -19.03 7.76 -32.57
C GLU A 568 -18.80 6.69 -33.66
N ASN A 569 -18.46 5.46 -33.27
CA ASN A 569 -18.26 4.38 -34.21
C ASN A 569 -19.56 3.91 -34.88
N THR A 570 -19.43 3.23 -36.02
CA THR A 570 -20.58 2.81 -36.83
C THR A 570 -21.35 1.60 -36.29
N ALA A 571 -20.76 0.83 -35.39
CA ALA A 571 -21.38 -0.35 -34.78
C ALA A 571 -22.27 0.01 -33.58
N PHE A 572 -22.05 1.17 -32.96
CA PHE A 572 -22.85 1.66 -31.85
C PHE A 572 -24.31 1.90 -32.27
N ASN A 573 -25.24 1.30 -31.52
CA ASN A 573 -26.67 1.47 -31.71
C ASN A 573 -27.27 2.22 -30.52
N GLN A 574 -27.57 3.50 -30.73
CA GLN A 574 -28.23 4.34 -29.74
C GLN A 574 -29.56 3.77 -29.25
N SER A 575 -30.35 3.11 -30.10
CA SER A 575 -31.64 2.52 -29.66
C SER A 575 -31.46 1.35 -28.71
N ASP A 576 -30.41 0.54 -28.91
CA ASP A 576 -30.09 -0.57 -28.01
C ASP A 576 -29.58 -0.02 -26.66
N GLN A 577 -28.71 0.99 -26.69
CA GLN A 577 -28.24 1.64 -25.45
C GLN A 577 -29.39 2.25 -24.64
N ILE A 578 -30.34 2.94 -25.29
CA ILE A 578 -31.53 3.47 -24.61
C ILE A 578 -32.36 2.32 -24.02
N ALA A 579 -32.51 1.20 -24.72
CA ALA A 579 -33.20 0.03 -24.19
C ALA A 579 -32.49 -0.56 -22.96
N TYR A 580 -31.15 -0.59 -22.94
CA TYR A 580 -30.37 -1.02 -21.79
C TYR A 580 -30.50 -0.05 -20.60
N LEU A 581 -30.61 1.25 -20.84
CA LEU A 581 -30.92 2.22 -19.77
C LEU A 581 -32.33 2.00 -19.20
N TYR A 582 -33.34 1.72 -20.02
CA TYR A 582 -34.68 1.38 -19.50
C TYR A 582 -34.69 0.05 -18.73
N ASP A 583 -33.89 -0.93 -19.13
CA ASP A 583 -33.71 -2.16 -18.36
C ASP A 583 -33.07 -1.87 -17.00
N LEU A 584 -31.99 -1.07 -16.96
CA LEU A 584 -31.38 -0.57 -15.73
C LEU A 584 -32.41 0.17 -14.85
N ASP A 585 -33.18 1.10 -15.40
CA ASP A 585 -34.25 1.82 -14.68
C ASP A 585 -35.25 0.86 -14.03
N SER A 586 -35.69 -0.17 -14.76
CA SER A 586 -36.63 -1.16 -14.23
C SER A 586 -36.07 -2.05 -13.11
N ARG A 587 -34.75 -2.29 -13.08
CA ARG A 587 -34.07 -3.08 -12.05
C ARG A 587 -33.74 -2.28 -10.79
N THR A 588 -33.70 -0.96 -10.94
CA THR A 588 -33.30 0.02 -9.93
C THR A 588 -34.51 0.66 -9.24
N GLU A 589 -35.66 0.01 -9.30
CA GLU A 589 -36.88 0.48 -8.64
C GLU A 589 -36.72 0.44 -7.12
N ILE A 590 -36.71 1.61 -6.48
CA ILE A 590 -36.58 1.75 -5.01
C ILE A 590 -37.64 0.95 -4.26
N SER A 591 -38.84 0.82 -4.83
CA SER A 591 -39.94 0.06 -4.21
C SER A 591 -39.76 -1.46 -4.24
N ASP A 592 -38.78 -1.99 -4.96
CA ASP A 592 -38.45 -3.41 -4.96
C ASP A 592 -37.54 -3.75 -3.77
N LEU A 593 -38.14 -4.24 -2.70
CA LEU A 593 -37.45 -4.55 -1.46
C LEU A 593 -36.51 -5.77 -1.55
N ASP A 594 -36.55 -6.53 -2.65
CA ASP A 594 -35.70 -7.70 -2.86
C ASP A 594 -34.42 -7.36 -3.65
N ASN A 595 -34.26 -6.12 -4.13
CA ASN A 595 -33.07 -5.69 -4.87
C ASN A 595 -31.92 -5.24 -3.94
N PHE A 596 -30.71 -5.13 -4.50
CA PHE A 596 -29.53 -4.71 -3.74
C PHE A 596 -29.61 -3.27 -3.22
N TYR A 597 -30.55 -2.44 -3.70
CA TYR A 597 -30.69 -1.04 -3.26
C TYR A 597 -31.37 -0.91 -1.91
N ASN A 598 -32.08 -1.96 -1.51
CA ASN A 598 -32.68 -2.09 -0.19
C ASN A 598 -31.86 -3.03 0.73
N ASP A 599 -30.72 -3.54 0.27
CA ASP A 599 -29.84 -4.38 1.09
C ASP A 599 -29.25 -3.56 2.24
N GLU A 600 -29.27 -4.13 3.45
CA GLU A 600 -28.69 -3.54 4.66
C GLU A 600 -27.16 -3.69 4.69
N GLY A 601 -26.60 -4.61 3.89
CA GLY A 601 -25.17 -4.81 3.73
C GLY A 601 -24.53 -3.64 2.95
N PRO A 602 -23.61 -2.86 3.57
CA PRO A 602 -23.08 -1.65 2.96
C PRO A 602 -22.34 -1.89 1.65
N TYR A 603 -21.59 -3.00 1.53
CA TYR A 603 -20.88 -3.35 0.29
C TYR A 603 -21.82 -3.63 -0.87
N TRP A 604 -22.84 -4.47 -0.68
CA TRP A 604 -23.77 -4.82 -1.76
C TRP A 604 -24.61 -3.63 -2.19
N ASN A 605 -25.07 -2.84 -1.22
CA ASN A 605 -25.84 -1.64 -1.49
C ASN A 605 -25.00 -0.61 -2.27
N SER A 606 -23.82 -0.27 -1.78
CA SER A 606 -22.96 0.73 -2.41
C SER A 606 -22.48 0.28 -3.79
N LYS A 607 -22.06 -0.98 -3.96
CA LYS A 607 -21.66 -1.53 -5.27
C LYS A 607 -22.78 -1.36 -6.31
N ALA A 608 -24.02 -1.56 -5.90
CA ALA A 608 -25.16 -1.53 -6.80
C ALA A 608 -25.49 -0.11 -7.31
N ILE A 609 -25.06 0.97 -6.62
CA ILE A 609 -25.27 2.34 -7.09
C ILE A 609 -24.32 2.72 -8.25
N TYR A 610 -23.24 1.98 -8.45
CA TYR A 610 -22.21 2.32 -9.43
C TYR A 610 -22.73 2.30 -10.88
N PRO A 611 -23.45 1.25 -11.34
CA PRO A 611 -24.07 1.29 -12.68
C PRO A 611 -25.13 2.39 -12.84
N LEU A 612 -25.83 2.77 -11.76
CA LEU A 612 -26.79 3.88 -11.79
C LEU A 612 -26.10 5.21 -12.04
N ALA A 613 -24.97 5.46 -11.37
CA ALA A 613 -24.14 6.64 -11.59
C ALA A 613 -23.62 6.71 -13.03
N GLN A 614 -23.10 5.60 -13.57
CA GLN A 614 -22.72 5.52 -14.98
C GLN A 614 -23.92 5.80 -15.91
N GLY A 615 -25.10 5.26 -15.57
CA GLY A 615 -26.35 5.49 -16.29
C GLY A 615 -26.76 6.96 -16.38
N ILE A 616 -26.51 7.78 -15.36
CA ILE A 616 -26.78 9.24 -15.39
C ILE A 616 -25.94 9.90 -16.49
N ILE A 617 -24.62 9.64 -16.48
CA ILE A 617 -23.67 10.20 -17.46
C ILE A 617 -24.07 9.82 -18.89
N ILE A 618 -24.50 8.57 -19.09
CA ILE A 618 -24.89 8.07 -20.41
C ILE A 618 -26.24 8.66 -20.85
N ALA A 619 -27.23 8.74 -19.94
CA ALA A 619 -28.55 9.30 -20.25
C ALA A 619 -28.47 10.78 -20.63
N ASP A 620 -27.69 11.59 -19.89
CA ASP A 620 -27.43 13.00 -20.18
C ASP A 620 -26.80 13.19 -21.57
N GLN A 621 -25.74 12.44 -21.88
CA GLN A 621 -25.07 12.52 -23.18
C GLN A 621 -25.95 12.10 -24.36
N LEU A 622 -26.93 11.22 -24.14
CA LEU A 622 -27.93 10.83 -25.14
C LEU A 622 -29.12 11.78 -25.23
N GLY A 623 -29.27 12.71 -24.28
CA GLY A 623 -30.43 13.60 -24.16
C GLY A 623 -31.71 12.89 -23.68
N GLU A 624 -31.58 11.78 -22.97
CA GLU A 624 -32.70 11.02 -22.40
C GLU A 624 -33.15 11.61 -21.05
N GLU A 625 -33.68 12.84 -21.09
CA GLU A 625 -34.01 13.65 -19.90
C GLU A 625 -34.87 12.92 -18.85
N LEU A 626 -35.79 12.03 -19.29
CA LEU A 626 -36.65 11.30 -18.35
C LEU A 626 -35.89 10.23 -17.57
N LEU A 627 -34.95 9.53 -18.22
CA LEU A 627 -34.10 8.53 -17.58
C LEU A 627 -33.10 9.22 -16.65
N GLU A 628 -32.49 10.32 -17.11
CA GLU A 628 -31.60 11.14 -16.28
C GLU A 628 -32.29 11.59 -14.98
N ILE A 629 -33.49 12.20 -15.08
CA ILE A 629 -34.27 12.63 -13.91
C ILE A 629 -34.60 11.44 -12.98
N SER A 630 -34.95 10.28 -13.56
CA SER A 630 -35.22 9.07 -12.78
C SER A 630 -33.98 8.62 -11.99
N PHE A 631 -32.83 8.51 -12.67
CA PHE A 631 -31.59 8.04 -12.08
C PHE A 631 -31.01 9.00 -11.05
N VAL A 632 -31.02 10.31 -11.32
CA VAL A 632 -30.62 11.34 -10.36
C VAL A 632 -31.49 11.27 -9.11
N GLY A 633 -32.82 11.14 -9.28
CA GLY A 633 -33.74 10.99 -8.16
C GLY A 633 -33.50 9.72 -7.34
N LYS A 634 -33.24 8.59 -8.02
CA LYS A 634 -32.95 7.30 -7.38
C LYS A 634 -31.63 7.34 -6.60
N LEU A 635 -30.56 7.84 -7.22
CA LEU A 635 -29.25 7.93 -6.60
C LEU A 635 -29.26 8.88 -5.40
N LYS A 636 -29.93 10.04 -5.52
CA LYS A 636 -30.09 10.97 -4.40
C LYS A 636 -30.82 10.33 -3.22
N TYR A 637 -31.88 9.57 -3.47
CA TYR A 637 -32.60 8.86 -2.42
C TYR A 637 -31.70 7.87 -1.67
N LEU A 638 -30.95 7.04 -2.41
CA LEU A 638 -30.09 6.00 -1.82
C LEU A 638 -28.94 6.58 -1.00
N LEU A 639 -28.30 7.64 -1.51
CA LEU A 639 -27.24 8.34 -0.77
C LEU A 639 -27.80 9.06 0.46
N ALA A 640 -28.94 9.74 0.33
CA ALA A 640 -29.59 10.41 1.46
C ALA A 640 -29.99 9.45 2.58
N ASP A 641 -30.41 8.22 2.25
CA ASP A 641 -30.73 7.15 3.20
C ASP A 641 -29.49 6.77 4.03
N TRP A 642 -28.36 6.45 3.39
CA TRP A 642 -27.10 6.19 4.11
C TRP A 642 -26.59 7.39 4.92
N TYR A 643 -26.80 8.60 4.43
CA TYR A 643 -26.31 9.83 5.04
C TYR A 643 -27.25 10.42 6.09
N THR A 644 -28.37 9.76 6.40
CA THR A 644 -29.33 10.27 7.39
C THR A 644 -29.72 9.17 8.36
N TYR A 645 -29.37 9.31 9.63
CA TYR A 645 -29.88 8.42 10.66
C TYR A 645 -31.31 8.80 11.07
N ASP A 646 -32.27 7.91 10.79
CA ASP A 646 -33.70 8.13 11.05
C ASP A 646 -34.21 7.48 12.35
N GLY A 647 -33.30 7.02 13.21
CA GLY A 647 -33.59 6.51 14.54
C GLY A 647 -33.45 4.98 14.68
N THR A 648 -33.92 4.42 15.79
CA THR A 648 -33.58 3.03 16.19
C THR A 648 -34.16 1.91 15.31
N SER A 649 -34.96 2.25 14.30
CA SER A 649 -35.49 1.30 13.32
C SER A 649 -34.83 1.44 11.95
N ASP A 650 -33.83 2.32 11.86
CA ASP A 650 -33.01 2.48 10.69
C ASP A 650 -31.93 1.40 10.70
N ASP A 651 -31.80 0.72 9.56
CA ASP A 651 -30.85 -0.39 9.37
C ASP A 651 -29.63 0.05 8.53
N LYS A 652 -29.64 1.26 7.95
CA LYS A 652 -28.58 1.78 7.06
C LYS A 652 -28.12 3.17 7.46
N TYR A 653 -27.13 3.25 8.33
CA TYR A 653 -26.58 4.52 8.78
C TYR A 653 -25.09 4.44 9.08
N LEU A 654 -24.45 5.60 9.13
CA LEU A 654 -23.03 5.72 9.48
C LEU A 654 -22.82 5.86 10.99
N PHE A 655 -21.74 5.26 11.47
CA PHE A 655 -21.29 5.31 12.85
C PHE A 655 -19.86 5.82 12.94
N TYR A 656 -19.61 6.86 13.74
CA TYR A 656 -18.28 7.37 14.03
C TYR A 656 -17.75 6.82 15.36
N ASN A 657 -16.66 6.07 15.29
CA ASN A 657 -15.98 5.48 16.43
C ASN A 657 -14.87 6.40 16.93
N ASN A 658 -15.19 7.14 17.99
CA ASN A 658 -14.26 8.04 18.67
C ASN A 658 -12.92 7.37 19.10
N PRO A 659 -12.92 6.16 19.70
CA PRO A 659 -11.66 5.48 20.05
C PRO A 659 -10.68 5.30 18.89
N TRP A 660 -11.15 5.00 17.69
CA TRP A 660 -10.28 4.85 16.52
C TRP A 660 -10.13 6.14 15.70
N GLY A 661 -11.13 7.03 15.75
CA GLY A 661 -11.25 8.14 14.80
C GLY A 661 -11.60 7.61 13.41
N SER A 662 -12.62 6.75 13.30
CA SER A 662 -12.99 6.05 12.06
C SER A 662 -14.51 5.95 11.91
N VAL A 663 -14.99 5.92 10.66
CA VAL A 663 -16.40 5.83 10.28
C VAL A 663 -16.66 4.46 9.68
N TYR A 664 -17.78 3.83 10.06
CA TYR A 664 -18.26 2.57 9.48
C TYR A 664 -19.80 2.52 9.50
N TYR A 665 -20.36 1.32 9.33
CA TYR A 665 -21.78 1.10 9.08
C TYR A 665 -22.50 0.38 10.21
N SER A 666 -23.83 0.53 10.23
CA SER A 666 -24.75 -0.21 11.10
C SER A 666 -24.71 -1.73 10.93
N ASN A 667 -24.29 -2.22 9.76
CA ASN A 667 -24.15 -3.63 9.43
C ASN A 667 -22.66 -3.99 9.24
N ASP A 668 -22.24 -5.16 9.73
CA ASP A 668 -20.84 -5.62 9.79
C ASP A 668 -20.47 -6.58 8.63
N ASP A 669 -21.16 -6.50 7.51
CA ASP A 669 -20.78 -7.27 6.32
C ASP A 669 -19.32 -7.00 5.95
N PHE A 670 -18.62 -8.10 5.63
CA PHE A 670 -17.17 -8.13 5.38
C PHE A 670 -16.32 -7.53 6.51
N ALA A 671 -16.85 -7.51 7.73
CA ALA A 671 -16.18 -6.99 8.93
C ALA A 671 -15.80 -5.50 8.83
N THR A 672 -16.59 -4.72 8.08
CA THR A 672 -16.45 -3.26 7.97
C THR A 672 -16.54 -2.55 9.32
N ALA A 673 -17.27 -3.07 10.31
CA ALA A 673 -17.34 -2.47 11.64
C ALA A 673 -16.42 -3.16 12.66
N SER A 674 -16.44 -4.49 12.76
CA SER A 674 -15.73 -5.23 13.80
C SER A 674 -14.21 -5.25 13.62
N THR A 675 -13.71 -5.14 12.40
CA THR A 675 -12.27 -5.10 12.10
C THR A 675 -11.84 -3.93 11.23
N LEU A 676 -12.73 -2.98 10.93
CA LEU A 676 -12.46 -1.83 10.06
C LEU A 676 -11.93 -2.25 8.68
N SER A 677 -12.47 -3.35 8.15
CA SER A 677 -12.04 -3.90 6.86
C SER A 677 -12.74 -3.20 5.70
N ASP A 678 -12.06 -3.13 4.55
CA ASP A 678 -12.68 -2.82 3.25
C ASP A 678 -13.36 -1.44 3.16
N HIS A 679 -12.93 -0.50 4.01
CA HIS A 679 -13.42 0.88 4.02
C HIS A 679 -13.20 1.58 2.67
N SER A 680 -11.99 1.54 2.12
CA SER A 680 -11.71 2.15 0.80
C SER A 680 -12.60 1.56 -0.31
N PHE A 681 -12.89 0.26 -0.29
CA PHE A 681 -13.77 -0.38 -1.27
C PHE A 681 -15.21 0.12 -1.12
N THR A 682 -15.75 0.03 0.08
CA THR A 682 -17.17 0.28 0.35
C THR A 682 -17.50 1.77 0.33
N HIS A 683 -16.68 2.61 0.99
CA HIS A 683 -16.76 4.06 0.90
C HIS A 683 -16.55 4.53 -0.54
N GLY A 684 -15.58 3.95 -1.26
CA GLY A 684 -15.25 4.31 -2.64
C GLY A 684 -16.44 4.25 -3.59
N TYR A 685 -17.32 3.26 -3.44
CA TYR A 685 -18.57 3.20 -4.22
C TYR A 685 -19.56 4.32 -3.88
N LEU A 686 -19.80 4.58 -2.58
CA LEU A 686 -20.68 5.67 -2.14
C LEU A 686 -20.17 7.04 -2.60
N ILE A 687 -18.86 7.25 -2.52
CA ILE A 687 -18.21 8.50 -2.92
C ILE A 687 -18.23 8.64 -4.44
N TYR A 688 -18.01 7.57 -5.20
CA TYR A 688 -18.11 7.62 -6.65
C TYR A 688 -19.54 8.02 -7.08
N GLY A 689 -20.56 7.39 -6.47
CA GLY A 689 -21.96 7.78 -6.68
C GLY A 689 -22.24 9.24 -6.30
N SER A 690 -21.68 9.71 -5.19
CA SER A 690 -21.81 11.10 -4.72
C SER A 690 -21.14 12.10 -5.65
N ALA A 691 -19.93 11.79 -6.14
CA ALA A 691 -19.18 12.60 -7.09
C ALA A 691 -19.93 12.75 -8.40
N VAL A 692 -20.50 11.66 -8.93
CA VAL A 692 -21.35 11.73 -10.13
C VAL A 692 -22.63 12.49 -9.87
N LEU A 693 -23.34 12.24 -8.76
CA LEU A 693 -24.56 12.99 -8.43
C LEU A 693 -24.30 14.49 -8.32
N ALA A 694 -23.18 14.90 -7.74
CA ALA A 694 -22.79 16.30 -7.61
C ALA A 694 -22.56 17.01 -8.96
N MET A 695 -22.26 16.27 -10.03
CA MET A 695 -22.19 16.82 -11.40
C MET A 695 -23.56 17.34 -11.87
N TYR A 696 -24.66 16.72 -11.41
CA TYR A 696 -26.03 16.92 -11.90
C TYR A 696 -26.96 17.59 -10.87
N ASP A 697 -26.66 17.47 -9.57
CA ASP A 697 -27.44 18.07 -8.49
C ASP A 697 -26.54 18.80 -7.48
N SER A 698 -26.44 20.13 -7.62
CA SER A 698 -25.70 20.96 -6.66
C SER A 698 -26.39 21.08 -5.30
N THR A 699 -27.71 20.81 -5.20
CA THR A 699 -28.41 20.83 -3.90
C THR A 699 -27.99 19.65 -3.03
N PHE A 700 -27.67 18.50 -3.64
CA PHE A 700 -27.10 17.37 -2.90
C PHE A 700 -25.78 17.74 -2.22
N VAL A 701 -24.90 18.49 -2.89
CA VAL A 701 -23.65 18.97 -2.29
C VAL A 701 -23.91 19.89 -1.09
N GLU A 702 -24.88 20.81 -1.21
CA GLU A 702 -25.28 21.70 -0.11
C GLU A 702 -25.91 20.94 1.07
N GLU A 703 -26.62 19.84 0.80
CA GLU A 703 -27.36 19.07 1.80
C GLU A 703 -26.49 18.01 2.50
N TYR A 704 -25.63 17.31 1.75
CA TYR A 704 -24.92 16.11 2.18
C TYR A 704 -23.42 16.12 1.90
N GLY A 705 -22.85 17.20 1.35
CA GLY A 705 -21.43 17.28 1.02
C GLY A 705 -20.52 16.93 2.20
N ASP A 706 -20.80 17.48 3.37
CA ASP A 706 -20.04 17.19 4.59
C ASP A 706 -20.10 15.71 5.02
N MET A 707 -21.18 14.97 4.70
CA MET A 707 -21.27 13.52 4.94
C MET A 707 -20.39 12.72 3.97
N VAL A 708 -20.20 13.21 2.75
CA VAL A 708 -19.25 12.63 1.79
C VAL A 708 -17.82 12.88 2.26
N GLU A 709 -17.53 14.09 2.74
CA GLU A 709 -16.22 14.42 3.33
C GLU A 709 -15.91 13.53 4.54
N LEU A 710 -16.90 13.28 5.42
CA LEU A 710 -16.76 12.38 6.56
C LEU A 710 -16.28 10.96 6.15
N LEU A 711 -16.82 10.39 5.06
CA LEU A 711 -16.40 9.08 4.56
C LEU A 711 -15.03 9.12 3.90
N LEU A 712 -14.72 10.17 3.15
CA LEU A 712 -13.42 10.35 2.53
C LEU A 712 -12.32 10.56 3.58
N ASP A 713 -12.59 11.32 4.62
CA ASP A 713 -11.67 11.55 5.74
C ASP A 713 -11.38 10.23 6.48
N ASP A 714 -12.27 9.25 6.45
CA ASP A 714 -11.99 7.96 7.08
C ASP A 714 -10.82 7.20 6.42
N TYR A 715 -10.72 7.16 5.08
CA TYR A 715 -9.68 6.36 4.39
C TYR A 715 -8.63 7.19 3.62
N MET A 716 -8.93 8.43 3.27
CA MET A 716 -8.14 9.30 2.40
C MET A 716 -7.86 10.68 3.03
N TYR A 717 -7.73 10.75 4.34
CA TYR A 717 -7.39 12.01 5.00
C TYR A 717 -5.98 12.47 4.59
N PRO A 718 -5.81 13.69 4.03
CA PRO A 718 -4.55 14.11 3.42
C PRO A 718 -3.56 14.75 4.41
N HIS A 719 -3.89 14.80 5.71
CA HIS A 719 -3.06 15.45 6.73
C HIS A 719 -2.59 14.45 7.79
N LYS A 720 -1.35 14.61 8.26
CA LYS A 720 -0.75 13.82 9.36
C LYS A 720 -1.11 14.41 10.72
N ASP A 721 -0.97 13.58 11.76
CA ASP A 721 -1.07 13.96 13.18
C ASP A 721 -2.40 14.65 13.55
N ASP A 722 -3.50 14.17 12.98
CA ASP A 722 -4.83 14.72 13.23
C ASP A 722 -5.61 13.91 14.27
N ALA A 723 -6.39 14.62 15.09
CA ALA A 723 -7.15 14.03 16.18
C ALA A 723 -8.46 13.37 15.75
N GLU A 724 -9.00 13.67 14.57
CA GLU A 724 -10.27 13.14 14.10
C GLU A 724 -10.08 11.96 13.15
N PHE A 725 -9.09 12.04 12.25
CA PHE A 725 -8.85 11.05 11.19
C PHE A 725 -7.39 10.67 10.99
N ALA A 726 -7.15 9.40 10.65
CA ALA A 726 -5.81 8.89 10.39
C ALA A 726 -5.39 9.22 8.96
N TYR A 727 -4.15 9.70 8.79
CA TYR A 727 -3.55 9.96 7.49
C TYR A 727 -3.60 8.72 6.60
N LEU A 728 -4.25 8.85 5.43
CA LEU A 728 -4.38 7.81 4.40
C LEU A 728 -4.57 6.38 4.97
N ARG A 729 -5.53 6.20 5.89
CA ARG A 729 -5.70 5.00 6.73
C ARG A 729 -5.43 3.66 6.03
N ASN A 730 -5.96 3.45 4.82
CA ASN A 730 -5.84 2.18 4.13
C ASN A 730 -4.52 2.02 3.34
N PHE A 731 -3.79 3.10 3.08
CA PHE A 731 -2.64 3.12 2.19
C PHE A 731 -1.31 2.97 2.93
N ASP A 732 -0.47 2.03 2.48
CA ASP A 732 0.89 1.86 2.98
C ASP A 732 1.87 2.53 2.01
N PRO A 733 2.47 3.69 2.37
CA PRO A 733 3.32 4.45 1.46
C PRO A 733 4.65 3.75 1.12
N TRP A 734 5.09 2.78 1.91
CA TRP A 734 6.28 1.98 1.60
C TRP A 734 5.94 0.78 0.72
N ALA A 735 4.87 0.04 1.02
CA ALA A 735 4.41 -1.06 0.17
C ALA A 735 3.85 -0.56 -1.17
N GLY A 736 3.42 0.70 -1.22
CA GLY A 736 2.92 1.39 -2.40
C GLY A 736 1.49 1.03 -2.75
N HIS A 737 0.75 0.36 -1.87
CA HIS A 737 -0.62 -0.06 -2.11
C HIS A 737 -1.44 -0.09 -0.81
N SER A 738 -2.75 -0.22 -0.95
CA SER A 738 -3.67 -0.29 0.17
C SER A 738 -3.67 -1.67 0.84
N TRP A 739 -4.00 -1.72 2.13
CA TRP A 739 -4.35 -2.95 2.84
C TRP A 739 -5.84 -2.95 3.21
N ALA A 740 -6.47 -4.11 3.02
CA ALA A 740 -7.91 -4.29 3.18
C ALA A 740 -8.32 -4.46 4.65
N HIS A 741 -7.60 -5.29 5.42
CA HIS A 741 -8.01 -5.65 6.78
C HIS A 741 -7.46 -4.68 7.83
N GLY A 742 -8.33 -4.08 8.65
CA GLY A 742 -7.92 -3.02 9.58
C GLY A 742 -6.87 -3.41 10.62
N PHE A 743 -6.75 -4.68 10.99
CA PHE A 743 -5.75 -5.11 12.00
C PHE A 743 -4.61 -5.98 11.46
N GLY A 744 -4.63 -6.43 10.20
CA GLY A 744 -3.63 -7.39 9.68
C GLY A 744 -3.36 -8.62 10.57
N THR A 745 -4.38 -9.20 11.22
CA THR A 745 -4.23 -10.28 12.22
C THR A 745 -4.08 -11.67 11.60
N PHE A 746 -3.08 -11.84 10.75
CA PHE A 746 -2.75 -13.11 10.09
C PHE A 746 -1.26 -13.45 10.18
N ALA A 747 -0.93 -14.74 10.07
CA ALA A 747 0.46 -15.21 10.15
C ALA A 747 1.32 -14.62 9.01
N GLU A 748 0.70 -14.36 7.87
CA GLU A 748 1.24 -13.77 6.64
C GLU A 748 1.16 -12.23 6.59
N GLY A 749 0.69 -11.59 7.66
CA GLY A 749 0.51 -10.14 7.73
C GLY A 749 -0.81 -9.68 7.09
N ASN A 750 -0.85 -8.41 6.69
CA ASN A 750 -2.05 -7.84 6.06
C ASN A 750 -2.21 -8.30 4.60
N ASN A 751 -3.37 -8.05 3.98
CA ASN A 751 -3.69 -8.49 2.61
C ASN A 751 -4.49 -7.45 1.81
N LEU A 752 -4.42 -7.58 0.49
CA LEU A 752 -5.32 -6.92 -0.47
C LEU A 752 -5.70 -7.96 -1.54
N GLU A 753 -7.00 -8.04 -1.85
CA GLU A 753 -7.54 -8.90 -2.93
C GLU A 753 -7.87 -8.03 -4.15
N SER A 754 -8.87 -7.16 -4.01
CA SER A 754 -9.47 -6.37 -5.10
C SER A 754 -8.71 -5.06 -5.34
N THR A 755 -7.73 -5.09 -6.24
CA THR A 755 -6.93 -3.90 -6.56
C THR A 755 -7.71 -2.83 -7.29
N SER A 756 -8.65 -3.21 -8.15
CA SER A 756 -9.47 -2.28 -8.92
C SER A 756 -10.52 -1.55 -8.07
N GLU A 757 -10.98 -2.12 -6.95
CA GLU A 757 -11.81 -1.39 -5.99
C GLU A 757 -10.99 -0.37 -5.19
N ALA A 758 -9.74 -0.69 -4.85
CA ALA A 758 -8.81 0.29 -4.28
C ALA A 758 -8.58 1.46 -5.26
N LEU A 759 -8.27 1.17 -6.52
CA LEU A 759 -8.11 2.20 -7.58
C LEU A 759 -9.38 3.04 -7.79
N ASN A 760 -10.56 2.41 -7.76
CA ASN A 760 -11.82 3.14 -7.85
C ASN A 760 -12.01 4.12 -6.68
N SER A 761 -11.57 3.77 -5.48
CA SER A 761 -11.65 4.65 -4.31
C SER A 761 -10.85 5.94 -4.48
N TRP A 762 -9.67 5.87 -5.11
CA TRP A 762 -8.88 7.05 -5.45
C TRP A 762 -9.54 7.88 -6.56
N ASN A 763 -10.07 7.21 -7.60
CA ASN A 763 -10.84 7.88 -8.65
C ASN A 763 -12.05 8.64 -8.07
N ALA A 764 -12.80 8.00 -7.18
CA ALA A 764 -13.95 8.59 -6.50
C ALA A 764 -13.55 9.87 -5.72
N GLY A 765 -12.51 9.78 -4.89
CA GLY A 765 -12.01 10.92 -4.11
C GLY A 765 -11.47 12.04 -4.99
N TYR A 766 -10.75 11.71 -6.06
CA TYR A 766 -10.27 12.68 -7.05
C TYR A 766 -11.44 13.45 -7.70
N LEU A 767 -12.46 12.75 -8.18
CA LEU A 767 -13.62 13.37 -8.83
C LEU A 767 -14.41 14.27 -7.87
N TRP A 768 -14.57 13.84 -6.63
CA TRP A 768 -15.20 14.65 -5.58
C TRP A 768 -14.37 15.91 -5.28
N ALA A 769 -13.06 15.77 -5.10
CA ALA A 769 -12.15 16.88 -4.82
C ALA A 769 -12.16 17.94 -5.93
N LEU A 770 -12.24 17.54 -7.20
CA LEU A 770 -12.43 18.48 -8.31
C LEU A 770 -13.76 19.23 -8.24
N GLN A 771 -14.82 18.60 -7.74
CA GLN A 771 -16.14 19.18 -7.64
C GLN A 771 -16.26 20.17 -6.48
N THR A 772 -15.61 19.90 -5.35
CA THR A 772 -15.63 20.72 -4.13
C THR A 772 -14.48 21.73 -4.05
N GLY A 773 -13.43 21.55 -4.86
CA GLY A 773 -12.25 22.43 -4.87
C GLY A 773 -11.22 22.11 -3.79
N ASP A 774 -11.18 20.87 -3.30
CA ASP A 774 -10.20 20.41 -2.30
C ASP A 774 -8.89 19.99 -2.97
N GLU A 775 -7.91 20.89 -2.97
CA GLU A 775 -6.61 20.64 -3.60
C GLU A 775 -5.77 19.60 -2.85
N ALA A 776 -5.81 19.59 -1.52
CA ALA A 776 -5.04 18.62 -0.74
C ALA A 776 -5.52 17.19 -1.05
N ARG A 777 -6.83 16.99 -1.12
CA ARG A 777 -7.43 15.70 -1.44
C ARG A 777 -7.27 15.31 -2.90
N MET A 778 -7.34 16.27 -3.84
CA MET A 778 -7.01 16.01 -5.24
C MET A 778 -5.57 15.48 -5.36
N ASN A 779 -4.62 16.13 -4.69
CA ASN A 779 -3.21 15.71 -4.72
C ASN A 779 -3.01 14.34 -4.04
N ALA A 780 -3.66 14.08 -2.90
CA ALA A 780 -3.64 12.77 -2.24
C ALA A 780 -4.19 11.66 -3.13
N ALA A 781 -5.29 11.92 -3.83
CA ALA A 781 -5.89 10.97 -4.75
C ALA A 781 -5.01 10.67 -5.97
N ILE A 782 -4.35 11.69 -6.51
CA ILE A 782 -3.35 11.53 -7.59
C ILE A 782 -2.18 10.66 -7.09
N TYR A 783 -1.61 11.01 -5.94
CA TYR A 783 -0.49 10.28 -5.32
C TYR A 783 -0.83 8.81 -5.06
N GLY A 784 -1.94 8.55 -4.37
CA GLY A 784 -2.41 7.21 -4.05
C GLY A 784 -2.68 6.38 -5.31
N PHE A 785 -3.36 6.95 -6.30
CA PHE A 785 -3.67 6.24 -7.54
C PHE A 785 -2.43 5.82 -8.31
N VAL A 786 -1.49 6.74 -8.58
CA VAL A 786 -0.31 6.41 -9.41
C VAL A 786 0.65 5.47 -8.70
N THR A 787 0.76 5.58 -7.37
CA THR A 787 1.60 4.69 -6.58
C THR A 787 0.98 3.29 -6.52
N GLU A 788 -0.33 3.19 -6.25
CA GLU A 788 -1.03 1.91 -6.19
C GLU A 788 -1.04 1.18 -7.53
N ILE A 789 -1.32 1.85 -8.66
CA ILE A 789 -1.23 1.19 -9.97
C ILE A 789 0.20 0.73 -10.30
N SER A 790 1.24 1.47 -9.86
CA SER A 790 2.63 1.04 -10.03
C SER A 790 2.91 -0.25 -9.26
N ALA A 791 2.45 -0.35 -8.00
CA ALA A 791 2.59 -1.55 -7.18
C ALA A 791 1.76 -2.72 -7.71
N ILE A 792 0.56 -2.47 -8.24
CA ILE A 792 -0.31 -3.50 -8.83
C ILE A 792 0.38 -4.16 -10.04
N LYS A 793 0.96 -3.36 -10.94
CA LYS A 793 1.72 -3.87 -12.09
C LYS A 793 2.91 -4.74 -11.66
N GLU A 794 3.51 -4.46 -10.51
CA GLU A 794 4.63 -5.23 -9.97
C GLU A 794 4.19 -6.52 -9.26
N TYR A 795 3.18 -6.45 -8.39
CA TYR A 795 2.91 -7.52 -7.40
C TYR A 795 1.69 -8.38 -7.72
N TRP A 796 0.71 -7.85 -8.45
CA TRP A 796 -0.47 -8.59 -8.89
C TRP A 796 -0.35 -9.15 -10.29
N PHE A 797 0.43 -8.51 -11.16
CA PHE A 797 0.52 -8.90 -12.57
C PHE A 797 1.94 -9.13 -13.10
N ASP A 798 2.97 -8.82 -12.29
CA ASP A 798 4.39 -8.95 -12.61
C ASP A 798 4.71 -8.55 -14.06
N TYR A 799 4.41 -7.29 -14.41
CA TYR A 799 4.46 -6.80 -15.79
C TYR A 799 5.83 -6.96 -16.46
N ASP A 800 6.90 -6.99 -15.65
CA ASP A 800 8.28 -7.16 -16.09
C ASP A 800 8.78 -8.61 -15.97
N GLU A 801 8.01 -9.52 -15.39
CA GLU A 801 8.36 -10.93 -15.17
C GLU A 801 9.65 -11.10 -14.34
N GLU A 802 9.81 -10.25 -13.32
CA GLU A 802 11.01 -10.20 -12.47
C GLU A 802 10.71 -10.55 -10.99
N ASN A 803 9.45 -10.55 -10.58
CA ASN A 803 9.08 -10.55 -9.16
C ASN A 803 8.65 -11.92 -8.64
N TRP A 804 7.91 -12.69 -9.42
CA TRP A 804 7.44 -14.00 -8.98
C TRP A 804 8.51 -15.09 -9.10
N ASP A 805 8.34 -16.16 -8.33
CA ASP A 805 9.08 -17.39 -8.60
C ASP A 805 8.71 -17.88 -10.01
N PRO A 806 9.69 -18.34 -10.83
CA PRO A 806 9.40 -18.83 -12.17
C PRO A 806 8.31 -19.90 -12.22
N ALA A 807 8.22 -20.78 -11.21
CA ALA A 807 7.20 -21.82 -11.17
C ALA A 807 5.77 -21.28 -10.92
N PHE A 808 5.65 -20.06 -10.38
CA PHE A 808 4.39 -19.32 -10.27
C PHE A 808 4.07 -18.62 -11.60
N GLY A 809 5.01 -17.83 -12.12
CA GLY A 809 4.84 -17.07 -13.37
C GLY A 809 4.68 -17.93 -14.63
N ASP A 810 5.28 -19.13 -14.67
CA ASP A 810 5.08 -20.10 -15.76
C ASP A 810 3.65 -20.67 -15.79
N TYR A 811 2.89 -20.51 -14.71
CA TYR A 811 1.58 -21.13 -14.52
C TYR A 811 0.42 -20.13 -14.61
N VAL A 812 0.60 -18.91 -14.10
CA VAL A 812 -0.43 -17.85 -14.05
C VAL A 812 0.19 -16.47 -14.31
N ASP A 813 -0.66 -15.56 -14.77
CA ASP A 813 -0.31 -14.16 -15.04
C ASP A 813 -0.98 -13.19 -14.04
N VAL A 814 -1.47 -13.71 -12.90
CA VAL A 814 -2.08 -12.92 -11.83
C VAL A 814 -1.83 -13.55 -10.45
N ALA A 815 -1.54 -12.72 -9.46
CA ALA A 815 -1.75 -13.05 -8.05
C ALA A 815 -3.13 -12.53 -7.63
N GLY A 816 -4.06 -13.41 -7.31
CA GLY A 816 -5.41 -13.03 -6.87
C GLY A 816 -5.44 -12.32 -5.53
N MET A 817 -4.51 -12.65 -4.63
CA MET A 817 -4.35 -11.97 -3.35
C MET A 817 -2.87 -11.79 -3.02
N VAL A 818 -2.50 -10.62 -2.55
CA VAL A 818 -1.15 -10.33 -2.07
C VAL A 818 -1.21 -10.03 -0.57
N TRP A 819 -0.32 -10.68 0.17
CA TRP A 819 -0.19 -10.61 1.63
C TRP A 819 1.20 -10.15 1.99
N GLY A 820 1.42 -9.55 3.16
CA GLY A 820 2.78 -9.18 3.62
C GLY A 820 3.85 -10.26 3.37
N GLY A 821 3.49 -11.54 3.58
CA GLY A 821 4.39 -12.69 3.46
C GLY A 821 4.13 -13.68 2.34
N LYS A 822 3.14 -13.48 1.47
CA LYS A 822 2.84 -14.42 0.38
C LYS A 822 2.05 -13.76 -0.76
N HIS A 823 1.83 -14.52 -1.82
CA HIS A 823 0.79 -14.22 -2.80
C HIS A 823 0.12 -15.52 -3.28
N ASP A 824 -1.20 -15.45 -3.48
CA ASP A 824 -2.06 -16.58 -3.84
C ASP A 824 -2.69 -16.37 -5.22
N TYR A 825 -2.81 -17.43 -6.02
CA TYR A 825 -3.73 -17.50 -7.16
C TYR A 825 -5.09 -18.03 -6.68
N ALA A 826 -5.77 -17.23 -5.86
CA ALA A 826 -7.06 -17.54 -5.26
C ALA A 826 -7.81 -16.25 -4.89
N THR A 827 -9.06 -16.41 -4.47
CA THR A 827 -9.90 -15.38 -3.85
C THR A 827 -10.37 -15.85 -2.47
N TRP A 828 -10.91 -14.95 -1.66
CA TRP A 828 -11.58 -15.26 -0.40
C TRP A 828 -12.75 -16.26 -0.53
N PHE A 829 -13.30 -16.41 -1.74
CA PHE A 829 -14.46 -17.25 -2.03
C PHE A 829 -14.18 -18.38 -3.04
N GLY A 830 -12.91 -18.62 -3.41
CA GLY A 830 -12.51 -19.81 -4.16
C GLY A 830 -11.41 -19.60 -5.19
N ALA A 831 -11.23 -20.61 -6.06
CA ALA A 831 -10.14 -20.68 -7.03
C ALA A 831 -10.60 -20.65 -8.50
N ASN A 832 -11.82 -20.16 -8.79
CA ASN A 832 -12.29 -20.05 -10.17
C ASN A 832 -11.49 -18.94 -10.89
N PRO A 833 -10.79 -19.23 -12.01
CA PRO A 833 -10.00 -18.23 -12.73
C PRO A 833 -10.79 -16.97 -13.06
N THR A 834 -12.05 -17.09 -13.49
CA THR A 834 -12.89 -15.95 -13.82
C THR A 834 -13.05 -14.98 -12.65
N PHE A 835 -13.12 -15.48 -11.42
CA PHE A 835 -13.18 -14.64 -10.22
C PHE A 835 -11.82 -14.08 -9.83
N ILE A 836 -10.75 -14.87 -9.96
CA ILE A 836 -9.38 -14.43 -9.65
C ILE A 836 -8.93 -13.27 -10.53
N TYR A 837 -9.19 -13.34 -11.84
CA TYR A 837 -8.88 -12.25 -12.76
C TYR A 837 -9.91 -11.12 -12.65
N GLY A 838 -11.20 -11.47 -12.62
CA GLY A 838 -12.28 -10.49 -12.67
C GLY A 838 -12.36 -9.57 -11.44
N ILE A 839 -11.90 -10.02 -10.28
CA ILE A 839 -11.86 -9.20 -9.06
C ILE A 839 -10.84 -8.05 -9.17
N GLN A 840 -9.83 -8.19 -10.04
CA GLN A 840 -8.84 -7.14 -10.34
C GLN A 840 -9.31 -6.16 -11.42
N TRP A 841 -10.49 -6.41 -12.01
CA TRP A 841 -11.03 -5.66 -13.15
C TRP A 841 -12.43 -5.06 -12.87
N LEU A 842 -12.95 -5.21 -11.65
CA LEU A 842 -14.20 -4.57 -11.20
C LEU A 842 -13.97 -3.45 -10.19
N PRO A 843 -14.83 -2.42 -10.16
CA PRO A 843 -15.90 -2.13 -11.12
C PRO A 843 -15.38 -1.70 -12.50
N THR A 844 -16.19 -1.86 -13.53
CA THR A 844 -15.81 -1.39 -14.88
C THR A 844 -15.79 0.14 -14.95
N GLY A 845 -14.76 0.74 -15.53
CA GLY A 845 -14.61 2.19 -15.58
C GLY A 845 -13.45 2.66 -16.45
N GLU A 846 -13.40 3.96 -16.73
CA GLU A 846 -12.33 4.56 -17.55
C GLU A 846 -10.94 4.42 -16.92
N TYR A 847 -10.87 4.51 -15.60
CA TYR A 847 -9.62 4.41 -14.85
C TYR A 847 -8.87 3.10 -15.09
N LEU A 848 -9.55 2.00 -15.48
CA LEU A 848 -8.93 0.71 -15.82
C LEU A 848 -8.00 0.81 -17.04
N THR A 849 -8.16 1.81 -17.89
CA THR A 849 -7.25 2.02 -19.04
C THR A 849 -5.81 2.32 -18.60
N ASN A 850 -5.57 2.67 -17.33
CA ASN A 850 -4.22 2.81 -16.76
C ASN A 850 -3.43 1.50 -16.68
N TYR A 851 -4.09 0.34 -16.86
CA TYR A 851 -3.40 -0.94 -17.07
C TYR A 851 -2.66 -1.03 -18.41
N ALA A 852 -2.98 -0.14 -19.37
CA ALA A 852 -2.45 -0.15 -20.73
C ALA A 852 -2.14 1.27 -21.24
N LEU A 853 -1.06 1.89 -20.73
CA LEU A 853 -0.70 3.28 -21.08
C LEU A 853 0.27 3.40 -22.27
N ASN A 854 0.91 2.30 -22.67
CA ASN A 854 1.89 2.24 -23.73
C ASN A 854 1.89 0.84 -24.37
N ASP A 855 2.58 0.66 -25.50
CA ASP A 855 2.58 -0.60 -26.26
C ASP A 855 3.02 -1.81 -25.42
N LYS A 856 4.00 -1.65 -24.53
CA LYS A 856 4.46 -2.73 -23.64
C LYS A 856 3.37 -3.13 -22.65
N ASP A 857 2.70 -2.15 -22.04
CA ASP A 857 1.59 -2.41 -21.12
C ASP A 857 0.42 -3.09 -21.83
N TYR A 858 0.12 -2.67 -23.07
CA TYR A 858 -0.90 -3.31 -23.93
C TYR A 858 -0.56 -4.77 -24.23
N ASP A 859 0.67 -5.06 -24.64
CA ASP A 859 1.12 -6.41 -24.94
C ASP A 859 1.04 -7.31 -23.69
N LYS A 860 1.43 -6.79 -22.51
CA LYS A 860 1.35 -7.54 -21.26
C LYS A 860 -0.10 -7.77 -20.81
N LEU A 861 -0.96 -6.75 -20.81
CA LEU A 861 -2.38 -6.91 -20.50
C LEU A 861 -3.06 -7.91 -21.45
N SER A 862 -2.70 -7.88 -22.74
CA SER A 862 -3.18 -8.84 -23.72
C SER A 862 -2.72 -10.26 -23.37
N SER A 863 -1.47 -10.46 -22.95
CA SER A 863 -0.98 -11.78 -22.50
C SER A 863 -1.74 -12.28 -21.28
N ILE A 864 -1.91 -11.42 -20.27
CA ILE A 864 -2.65 -11.74 -19.03
C ILE A 864 -4.08 -12.21 -19.37
N TYR A 865 -4.78 -11.48 -20.25
CA TYR A 865 -6.13 -11.84 -20.68
C TYR A 865 -6.16 -13.16 -21.47
N GLN A 866 -5.16 -13.43 -22.30
CA GLN A 866 -5.04 -14.72 -22.99
C GLN A 866 -4.80 -15.88 -22.01
N THR A 867 -4.03 -15.67 -20.94
CA THR A 867 -3.83 -16.68 -19.89
C THR A 867 -5.12 -16.97 -19.12
N TYR A 868 -5.93 -15.94 -18.83
CA TYR A 868 -7.30 -16.11 -18.33
C TYR A 868 -8.15 -16.98 -19.27
N LEU A 869 -8.23 -16.63 -20.56
CA LEU A 869 -9.01 -17.40 -21.53
C LEU A 869 -8.54 -18.85 -21.59
N GLN A 870 -7.24 -19.10 -21.62
CA GLN A 870 -6.68 -20.46 -21.59
C GLN A 870 -7.13 -21.24 -20.35
N ALA A 871 -7.14 -20.62 -19.17
CA ALA A 871 -7.63 -21.23 -17.94
C ALA A 871 -9.13 -21.57 -18.00
N LYS A 872 -9.89 -20.95 -18.92
CA LYS A 872 -11.32 -21.19 -19.17
C LYS A 872 -11.61 -21.86 -20.52
N ASN A 873 -10.64 -22.55 -21.12
CA ASN A 873 -10.76 -23.26 -22.40
C ASN A 873 -11.11 -22.36 -23.61
N GLY A 874 -10.69 -21.10 -23.56
CA GLY A 874 -10.83 -20.11 -24.63
C GLY A 874 -12.14 -19.34 -24.63
N GLU A 875 -12.97 -19.47 -23.59
CA GLU A 875 -14.29 -18.83 -23.52
C GLU A 875 -14.52 -18.14 -22.16
N ILE A 876 -15.32 -17.06 -22.16
CA ILE A 876 -15.83 -16.42 -20.95
C ILE A 876 -17.07 -17.19 -20.46
N ASP A 877 -17.14 -17.49 -19.17
CA ASP A 877 -18.23 -18.27 -18.57
C ASP A 877 -19.15 -17.50 -17.61
N THR A 878 -18.68 -16.39 -17.04
CA THR A 878 -19.42 -15.47 -16.17
C THR A 878 -18.63 -14.17 -16.05
N TRP A 879 -19.20 -13.16 -15.41
CA TRP A 879 -18.69 -11.80 -15.28
C TRP A 879 -18.35 -11.19 -16.65
N TYR A 880 -19.27 -11.39 -17.59
CA TYR A 880 -19.11 -11.00 -19.00
C TYR A 880 -18.81 -9.50 -19.16
N SER A 881 -19.44 -8.67 -18.33
CA SER A 881 -19.21 -7.22 -18.26
C SER A 881 -17.73 -6.88 -18.01
N ASN A 882 -17.13 -7.50 -17.00
CA ASN A 882 -15.73 -7.29 -16.62
C ASN A 882 -14.77 -7.73 -17.73
N MET A 883 -15.00 -8.94 -18.25
CA MET A 883 -14.10 -9.55 -19.22
C MET A 883 -14.14 -8.80 -20.56
N TRP A 884 -15.34 -8.41 -21.02
CA TRP A 884 -15.46 -7.60 -22.22
C TRP A 884 -14.95 -6.17 -22.05
N ALA A 885 -14.98 -5.60 -20.84
CA ALA A 885 -14.34 -4.31 -20.57
C ALA A 885 -12.82 -4.39 -20.78
N ILE A 886 -12.16 -5.43 -20.28
CA ILE A 886 -10.72 -5.64 -20.51
C ILE A 886 -10.43 -5.99 -21.97
N GLN A 887 -11.24 -6.84 -22.59
CA GLN A 887 -11.13 -7.12 -24.03
C GLN A 887 -11.23 -5.84 -24.84
N ALA A 888 -12.10 -4.89 -24.48
CA ALA A 888 -12.23 -3.62 -25.19
C ALA A 888 -11.05 -2.67 -24.99
N ILE A 889 -10.37 -2.73 -23.84
CA ILE A 889 -9.11 -2.00 -23.64
C ILE A 889 -8.07 -2.57 -24.62
N ILE A 890 -7.92 -3.90 -24.69
CA ILE A 890 -6.93 -4.57 -25.54
C ILE A 890 -7.23 -4.40 -27.04
N ASP A 891 -8.46 -4.74 -27.42
CA ASP A 891 -8.96 -4.76 -28.80
C ASP A 891 -10.51 -4.62 -28.79
N PRO A 892 -11.03 -3.40 -29.04
CA PRO A 892 -12.46 -3.14 -29.02
C PRO A 892 -13.22 -3.77 -30.20
N ASP A 893 -12.57 -4.04 -31.34
CA ASP A 893 -13.21 -4.73 -32.46
C ASP A 893 -13.62 -6.15 -32.07
N ILE A 894 -12.75 -6.87 -31.36
CA ILE A 894 -13.05 -8.21 -30.84
C ILE A 894 -14.20 -8.13 -29.83
N ALA A 895 -14.15 -7.18 -28.89
CA ALA A 895 -15.21 -6.99 -27.91
C ALA A 895 -16.57 -6.73 -28.57
N ILE A 896 -16.63 -5.90 -29.61
CA ILE A 896 -17.87 -5.61 -30.38
C ILE A 896 -18.40 -6.87 -31.07
N ILE A 897 -17.52 -7.69 -31.66
CA ILE A 897 -17.90 -8.92 -32.36
C ILE A 897 -18.46 -9.97 -31.39
N GLU A 898 -17.87 -10.08 -30.19
CA GLU A 898 -18.21 -11.10 -29.21
C GLU A 898 -19.34 -10.69 -28.26
N PHE A 899 -19.62 -9.40 -28.12
CA PHE A 899 -20.63 -8.88 -27.21
C PHE A 899 -22.01 -9.50 -27.42
N ASP A 900 -22.57 -10.05 -26.35
CA ASP A 900 -23.94 -10.57 -26.29
C ASP A 900 -24.62 -10.09 -25.01
N SER A 901 -25.51 -9.10 -25.16
CA SER A 901 -26.30 -8.56 -24.04
C SER A 901 -27.04 -9.63 -23.23
N SER A 902 -27.46 -10.74 -23.85
CA SER A 902 -28.17 -11.80 -23.14
C SER A 902 -27.29 -12.55 -22.14
N LEU A 903 -25.97 -12.57 -22.32
CA LEU A 903 -25.06 -13.18 -21.37
C LEU A 903 -24.95 -12.34 -20.11
N ILE A 904 -24.75 -11.02 -20.22
CA ILE A 904 -24.75 -10.11 -19.06
C ILE A 904 -26.13 -10.12 -18.36
N LEU A 905 -27.23 -10.11 -19.11
CA LEU A 905 -28.58 -10.12 -18.53
C LEU A 905 -28.90 -11.38 -17.72
N ASN A 906 -28.21 -12.49 -17.98
CA ASN A 906 -28.36 -13.76 -17.27
C ASN A 906 -27.22 -14.02 -16.26
N ASP A 907 -26.30 -13.06 -16.10
CA ASP A 907 -25.17 -13.14 -15.18
C ASP A 907 -25.54 -12.65 -13.77
N ASP A 908 -24.56 -12.64 -12.86
CA ASP A 908 -24.74 -12.20 -11.48
C ASP A 908 -25.08 -10.69 -11.36
N TYR A 909 -24.56 -9.85 -12.27
CA TYR A 909 -24.73 -8.38 -12.24
C TYR A 909 -25.28 -7.81 -13.55
N PRO A 910 -26.57 -8.07 -13.88
CA PRO A 910 -27.17 -7.59 -15.13
C PRO A 910 -27.25 -6.06 -15.25
N ALA A 911 -27.12 -5.33 -14.13
CA ALA A 911 -27.13 -3.86 -14.12
C ALA A 911 -25.91 -3.24 -14.84
N GLU A 912 -24.82 -3.99 -15.03
CA GLU A 912 -23.60 -3.47 -15.67
C GLU A 912 -23.70 -3.36 -17.20
N LEU A 913 -24.74 -3.96 -17.81
CA LEU A 913 -24.92 -4.05 -19.26
C LEU A 913 -24.75 -2.71 -20.00
N SER A 914 -25.43 -1.68 -19.50
CA SER A 914 -25.44 -0.35 -20.12
C SER A 914 -24.06 0.31 -20.10
N GLY A 915 -23.32 0.15 -19.00
CA GLY A 915 -21.95 0.67 -18.85
C GLY A 915 -20.96 -0.08 -19.73
N THR A 916 -21.03 -1.42 -19.75
CA THR A 916 -20.15 -2.25 -20.60
C THR A 916 -20.34 -1.94 -22.09
N TYR A 917 -21.58 -1.91 -22.59
CA TYR A 917 -21.85 -1.60 -24.00
C TYR A 917 -21.31 -0.21 -24.38
N TRP A 918 -21.52 0.77 -23.49
CA TRP A 918 -21.00 2.13 -23.68
C TRP A 918 -19.48 2.17 -23.76
N MET A 919 -18.78 1.54 -22.80
CA MET A 919 -17.32 1.48 -22.75
C MET A 919 -16.72 0.82 -23.99
N ILE A 920 -17.24 -0.33 -24.41
CA ILE A 920 -16.76 -1.05 -25.60
C ILE A 920 -16.75 -0.12 -26.82
N HIS A 921 -17.89 0.52 -27.08
CA HIS A 921 -18.04 1.39 -28.24
C HIS A 921 -17.29 2.73 -28.09
N ALA A 922 -17.15 3.25 -26.87
CA ALA A 922 -16.37 4.45 -26.62
C ALA A 922 -14.89 4.21 -26.94
N LEU A 923 -14.32 3.09 -26.48
CA LEU A 923 -12.92 2.74 -26.75
C LEU A 923 -12.64 2.53 -28.24
N ASP A 924 -13.56 1.91 -28.99
CA ASP A 924 -13.47 1.83 -30.46
C ASP A 924 -13.43 3.23 -31.11
N SER A 925 -14.19 4.18 -30.57
CA SER A 925 -14.28 5.56 -31.10
C SER A 925 -13.07 6.43 -30.75
N LEU A 926 -12.30 6.06 -29.73
CA LEU A 926 -11.19 6.83 -29.17
C LEU A 926 -9.83 6.25 -29.58
N GLY A 927 -9.73 4.93 -29.70
CA GLY A 927 -8.48 4.21 -29.86
C GLY A 927 -7.79 3.94 -28.52
N ARG A 928 -6.46 3.97 -28.52
CA ARG A 928 -5.63 3.58 -27.37
C ARG A 928 -5.21 4.78 -26.53
N ARG A 929 -4.92 4.57 -25.25
CA ARG A 929 -4.31 5.60 -24.40
C ARG A 929 -2.99 6.06 -25.01
N ASP A 930 -2.71 7.35 -24.88
CA ASP A 930 -1.45 7.95 -25.34
C ASP A 930 -0.89 8.86 -24.25
N THR A 931 0.42 8.77 -24.02
CA THR A 931 1.15 9.49 -22.97
C THR A 931 2.16 10.49 -23.52
N SER A 932 2.19 10.70 -24.85
CA SER A 932 3.09 11.67 -25.49
C SER A 932 2.65 13.12 -25.28
N VAL A 933 1.38 13.31 -24.91
CA VAL A 933 0.77 14.59 -24.54
C VAL A 933 0.04 14.40 -23.23
N TRP A 934 0.20 15.33 -22.29
CA TRP A 934 -0.48 15.32 -20.99
C TRP A 934 -1.15 16.66 -20.73
N MET A 935 -2.17 16.65 -19.86
CA MET A 935 -2.86 17.84 -19.39
C MET A 935 -2.12 18.42 -18.17
N GLU A 936 -1.99 19.75 -18.09
CA GLU A 936 -1.61 20.41 -16.84
C GLU A 936 -2.68 20.19 -15.76
N ILE A 937 -2.29 19.62 -14.62
CA ILE A 937 -3.19 19.31 -13.52
C ILE A 937 -3.82 20.61 -13.01
N THR A 938 -5.13 20.74 -13.23
CA THR A 938 -5.88 21.97 -12.99
C THR A 938 -7.12 21.68 -12.15
N MET A 939 -7.25 22.36 -11.01
CA MET A 939 -8.43 22.21 -10.15
C MET A 939 -9.74 22.46 -10.91
N GLY A 940 -10.68 21.53 -10.74
CA GLY A 940 -12.01 21.55 -11.36
C GLY A 940 -12.07 21.04 -12.81
N VAL A 941 -10.99 20.46 -13.32
CA VAL A 941 -10.94 19.86 -14.66
C VAL A 941 -10.07 18.60 -14.63
N THR A 942 -10.40 17.61 -15.44
CA THR A 942 -9.57 16.43 -15.66
C THR A 942 -9.68 15.94 -17.09
N SER A 943 -8.66 15.24 -17.58
CA SER A 943 -8.61 14.72 -18.93
C SER A 943 -7.82 13.42 -19.02
N THR A 944 -8.18 12.56 -19.96
CA THR A 944 -7.33 11.48 -20.44
C THR A 944 -7.16 11.58 -21.95
N VAL A 945 -6.02 11.13 -22.47
CA VAL A 945 -5.60 11.31 -23.87
C VAL A 945 -5.55 9.97 -24.60
N TYR A 946 -6.09 9.96 -25.82
CA TYR A 946 -6.19 8.79 -26.69
C TYR A 946 -5.64 9.09 -28.09
N LYS A 947 -5.24 8.03 -28.79
CA LYS A 947 -4.77 8.05 -30.17
C LYS A 947 -5.54 7.02 -30.99
N ASP A 948 -6.18 7.48 -32.07
CA ASP A 948 -6.86 6.60 -33.02
C ASP A 948 -5.89 5.90 -33.99
N GLU A 949 -6.40 4.97 -34.80
CA GLU A 949 -5.61 4.25 -35.81
C GLU A 949 -5.00 5.17 -36.89
N SER A 950 -5.57 6.36 -37.08
CA SER A 950 -5.06 7.37 -38.01
C SER A 950 -3.99 8.27 -37.38
N ASN A 951 -3.61 8.02 -36.12
CA ASN A 951 -2.70 8.80 -35.29
C ASN A 951 -3.22 10.21 -34.94
N ASN A 952 -4.53 10.44 -34.97
CA ASN A 952 -5.10 11.66 -34.41
C ASN A 952 -5.18 11.52 -32.89
N LEU A 953 -4.86 12.59 -32.18
CA LEU A 953 -4.93 12.65 -30.73
C LEU A 953 -6.26 13.27 -30.29
N TYR A 954 -6.89 12.68 -29.28
CA TYR A 954 -8.10 13.19 -28.66
C TYR A 954 -7.94 13.26 -27.15
N ALA A 955 -8.44 14.34 -26.56
CA ALA A 955 -8.64 14.45 -25.13
C ALA A 955 -10.12 14.23 -24.81
N MET A 956 -10.41 13.28 -23.91
CA MET A 956 -11.67 13.26 -23.18
C MET A 956 -11.51 14.17 -21.96
N ILE A 957 -12.40 15.15 -21.81
CA ILE A 957 -12.26 16.20 -20.79
C ILE A 957 -13.56 16.35 -20.01
N TRP A 958 -13.46 16.27 -18.69
CA TRP A 958 -14.52 16.66 -17.77
C TRP A 958 -14.17 17.99 -17.08
N ASN A 959 -15.01 19.01 -17.26
CA ASN A 959 -14.91 20.28 -16.52
C ASN A 959 -16.03 20.36 -15.47
N SER A 960 -15.71 20.10 -14.20
CA SER A 960 -16.66 20.18 -13.07
C SER A 960 -16.95 21.61 -12.62
N SER A 961 -16.16 22.59 -13.08
CA SER A 961 -16.32 23.97 -12.65
C SER A 961 -17.58 24.64 -13.23
N THR A 962 -18.05 25.68 -12.55
CA THR A 962 -19.26 26.46 -12.93
C THR A 962 -19.00 27.48 -14.04
N SER A 963 -17.76 27.55 -14.56
CA SER A 963 -17.35 28.46 -15.62
C SER A 963 -16.56 27.71 -16.70
N PRO A 964 -16.56 28.18 -17.96
CA PRO A 964 -15.65 27.65 -18.96
C PRO A 964 -14.19 27.75 -18.49
N LYS A 965 -13.37 26.76 -18.86
CA LYS A 965 -11.95 26.68 -18.52
C LYS A 965 -11.12 26.54 -19.79
N THR A 966 -9.96 27.17 -19.80
CA THR A 966 -8.90 26.89 -20.79
C THR A 966 -7.94 25.90 -20.16
N ILE A 967 -7.62 24.86 -20.90
CA ILE A 967 -6.84 23.71 -20.45
C ILE A 967 -5.62 23.61 -21.34
N ASP A 968 -4.46 23.59 -20.72
CA ASP A 968 -3.19 23.51 -21.41
C ASP A 968 -2.72 22.05 -21.45
N PHE A 969 -2.35 21.61 -22.64
CA PHE A 969 -1.75 20.32 -22.89
C PHE A 969 -0.29 20.51 -23.27
N TYR A 970 0.59 19.71 -22.69
CA TYR A 970 2.03 19.77 -22.85
C TYR A 970 2.57 18.47 -23.46
N ASN A 971 3.74 18.57 -24.06
CA ASN A 971 4.56 17.44 -24.46
C ASN A 971 6.02 17.72 -24.09
N GLN A 972 6.94 16.83 -24.49
CA GLN A 972 8.39 16.99 -24.21
C GLN A 972 9.00 18.31 -24.71
N ASP A 973 8.38 18.98 -25.69
CA ASP A 973 8.85 20.23 -26.29
C ASP A 973 8.21 21.49 -25.64
N GLY A 974 7.33 21.31 -24.64
CA GLY A 974 6.62 22.37 -23.93
C GLY A 974 5.11 22.38 -24.21
N LEU A 975 4.50 23.56 -24.21
CA LEU A 975 3.06 23.71 -24.48
C LEU A 975 2.71 23.22 -25.90
N PHE A 976 1.88 22.18 -25.98
CA PHE A 976 1.45 21.54 -27.21
C PHE A 976 0.21 22.23 -27.81
N THR A 977 -0.85 22.38 -27.01
CA THR A 977 -2.10 23.05 -27.41
C THR A 977 -2.90 23.54 -26.20
N SER A 978 -3.85 24.45 -26.42
CA SER A 978 -4.77 24.94 -25.39
C SER A 978 -6.21 24.78 -25.86
N VAL A 979 -7.05 24.18 -25.03
CA VAL A 979 -8.45 23.88 -25.37
C VAL A 979 -9.39 24.61 -24.42
N SER A 980 -10.42 25.27 -24.95
CA SER A 980 -11.49 25.86 -24.14
C SER A 980 -12.65 24.89 -24.00
N VAL A 981 -13.02 24.55 -22.77
CA VAL A 981 -14.13 23.63 -22.46
C VAL A 981 -15.20 24.37 -21.67
N ASN A 982 -16.47 24.11 -21.98
CA ASN A 982 -17.60 24.76 -21.32
C ASN A 982 -17.69 24.34 -19.85
N ALA A 983 -18.38 25.14 -19.04
CA ALA A 983 -18.71 24.78 -17.67
C ALA A 983 -19.56 23.49 -17.65
N ARG A 984 -19.35 22.63 -16.65
CA ARG A 984 -20.16 21.41 -16.41
C ARG A 984 -20.40 20.60 -17.68
N SER A 985 -19.32 20.27 -18.39
CA SER A 985 -19.42 19.55 -19.65
C SER A 985 -18.39 18.44 -19.73
N PHE A 986 -18.83 17.28 -20.24
CA PHE A 986 -17.98 16.17 -20.62
C PHE A 986 -17.85 16.17 -22.15
N THR A 987 -16.64 16.32 -22.69
CA THR A 987 -16.43 16.49 -24.13
C THR A 987 -15.20 15.76 -24.64
N LYS A 988 -15.25 15.36 -25.91
CA LYS A 988 -14.12 14.86 -26.70
C LYS A 988 -13.60 16.00 -27.58
N VAL A 989 -12.31 16.27 -27.52
CA VAL A 989 -11.66 17.30 -28.34
C VAL A 989 -10.45 16.73 -29.06
N GLU A 990 -10.35 16.98 -30.37
CA GLU A 990 -9.14 16.67 -31.14
C GLU A 990 -8.00 17.64 -30.76
N LEU A 991 -6.85 17.08 -30.39
CA LEU A 991 -5.66 17.85 -30.02
C LEU A 991 -4.80 18.11 -31.26
N ILE A 992 -4.88 19.34 -31.77
CA ILE A 992 -4.10 19.80 -32.92
C ILE A 992 -2.97 20.69 -32.42
N SER A 993 -1.75 20.42 -32.88
CA SER A 993 -0.56 21.23 -32.56
C SER A 993 -0.77 22.68 -32.98
N ASN A 994 -0.30 23.62 -32.15
CA ASN A 994 -0.32 25.06 -32.43
C ASN A 994 0.65 25.52 -33.56
N GLN A 995 1.34 24.59 -34.24
CA GLN A 995 2.32 24.88 -35.30
C GLN A 995 1.74 24.98 -36.72
#